data_AF-A0A7C4KGF5-F1
#
_entry.id   AF-A0A7C4KGF5-F1
#
_cell.length_a   1.000
_cell.length_b   1.000
_cell.length_c   1.000
_cell.angle_alpha   90.00
_cell.angle_beta   90.00
_cell.angle_gamma   90.00
#
_symmetry.space_group_name_H-M   'P 1'
#
loop_
_entity.id
_entity.type
_entity.pdbx_description
1 polymer ?
#
loop_
_entity_poly.entity_id
_entity_poly.type
_entity_poly.pdbx_seq_one_letter_code
_entity_poly.pdbx_strand_id
1 'polypeptide(L)'
;MQPEAIHRLLKGPFFEAARTGNHRWWRVILTLVFVFASLTVATALLVTPLLMVYPSTDLLNRAPLPLALTAALAPFGAAWLALGYALPVFHRRPFRSLLLPGGAFRWRLFFVSGGLWALLAAAVDGVQAMLGAGDYRWSFEARHFWPYLGAALVWMPVQTSAEELIFRGYLTQVFGARARRIGWPLLAPALIFALLHLPNPEVSALGWWSALPQYFLMGVLLGWVTLNSQGLEMAFGLHLANNLYTGLVAGLRDSALPSASLFIIEELNPMVNLVLIGIAGVVYLLLAGRLARRFRWTAAAALLLVLTACAPTVTPAPPENGSSLRLEDCLLSAPGQPVQVVARCGQLEVPENPADPNGRTIRLNVAVVKAQSSNPAPDPLFMLAGGPGQAASEAFLPMLPLLERVTFKRDVVLVDQRGTGKSNPLHCESAVESEPLGGRLPYADEVYRQMTHCVQEELRGDPRFYTTEIAMQDLEAVRKALGYGQVNLLGVSYGTRAALTYMRLYPQNVRTAILDGVVPPGWAIGQSLRRDAQRALDLIFTRCAGDPACREAFPNLSEEWKQLLQRLRQTPAEVSVPHPTTGEATAISLSAETVGMMVRLISYSSDYAALLPWLIHTAAQGDLQPLAAQYLLALKGNDTLIEEGLFFAVLCSEDVPLLPPEGEPGEYFFYDVSETWRAACRAYPSNPQARAGEAFPVLKIPTLLISGEADPVTPPENAEAARQYLPDSLHVVLPGMGHGNFYVGCVPGLVRQLIEKASVEGMDSGCVARTTPLPFFISSLGPQP
;
A
#
# COMPACT_ATOMS: atom_id res chain seq x y z
N MET A 1 11.51 -41.79 18.82
CA MET A 1 10.73 -43.01 18.49
C MET A 1 11.65 -44.22 18.54
N GLN A 2 11.22 -45.35 19.09
CA GLN A 2 11.98 -46.61 18.99
C GLN A 2 12.08 -47.02 17.51
N PRO A 3 13.23 -47.57 17.04
CA PRO A 3 13.44 -47.99 15.65
C PRO A 3 12.32 -48.89 15.10
N GLU A 4 11.71 -49.72 15.94
CA GLU A 4 10.61 -50.60 15.57
C GLU A 4 9.33 -49.88 15.11
N ALA A 5 8.98 -48.73 15.70
CA ALA A 5 7.76 -48.01 15.34
C ALA A 5 7.85 -47.38 13.95
N ILE A 6 9.03 -46.85 13.59
CA ILE A 6 9.32 -46.30 12.26
C ILE A 6 9.29 -47.41 11.20
N HIS A 7 9.84 -48.59 11.54
CA HIS A 7 9.81 -49.76 10.66
C HIS A 7 8.39 -50.24 10.38
N ARG A 8 7.48 -50.19 11.37
CA ARG A 8 6.06 -50.54 11.20
C ARG A 8 5.34 -49.57 10.27
N LEU A 9 5.59 -48.26 10.36
CA LEU A 9 4.97 -47.26 9.49
C LEU A 9 5.36 -47.44 8.01
N LEU A 10 6.63 -47.72 7.74
CA LEU A 10 7.16 -47.94 6.37
C LEU A 10 6.81 -49.33 5.77
N LYS A 11 6.28 -50.24 6.60
CA LYS A 11 5.78 -51.56 6.18
C LYS A 11 4.24 -51.67 6.20
N GLY A 12 3.55 -50.57 6.50
CA GLY A 12 2.09 -50.57 6.53
C GLY A 12 1.45 -50.62 5.13
N PRO A 13 0.13 -50.88 5.07
CA PRO A 13 -0.62 -51.07 3.82
C PRO A 13 -0.49 -49.89 2.86
N PHE A 14 -0.28 -48.68 3.39
CA PHE A 14 -0.07 -47.47 2.61
C PHE A 14 1.15 -47.55 1.67
N PHE A 15 2.27 -48.10 2.15
CA PHE A 15 3.48 -48.28 1.35
C PHE A 15 3.54 -49.63 0.64
N GLU A 16 2.88 -50.66 1.15
CA GLU A 16 2.73 -51.93 0.42
C GLU A 16 1.96 -51.72 -0.89
N ALA A 17 0.90 -50.91 -0.86
CA ALA A 17 0.18 -50.50 -2.06
C ALA A 17 1.12 -49.86 -3.10
N ALA A 18 2.15 -49.12 -2.67
CA ALA A 18 3.15 -48.53 -3.55
C ALA A 18 4.07 -49.58 -4.19
N ARG A 19 4.39 -50.69 -3.52
CA ARG A 19 5.32 -51.71 -4.03
C ARG A 19 4.75 -52.54 -5.19
N THR A 20 3.45 -52.44 -5.47
CA THR A 20 2.77 -53.18 -6.55
C THR A 20 3.04 -52.61 -7.96
N GLY A 21 3.65 -51.43 -8.07
CA GLY A 21 3.86 -50.73 -9.35
C GLY A 21 5.34 -50.51 -9.72
N ASN A 22 5.59 -50.17 -11.00
CA ASN A 22 6.93 -49.85 -11.50
C ASN A 22 7.25 -48.35 -11.32
N HIS A 23 8.10 -48.02 -10.35
CA HIS A 23 8.38 -46.64 -9.97
C HIS A 23 9.74 -46.11 -10.41
N ARG A 24 10.35 -46.61 -11.49
CA ARG A 24 11.64 -46.06 -11.98
C ARG A 24 11.56 -44.52 -12.11
N TRP A 25 12.64 -43.81 -11.77
CA TRP A 25 12.63 -42.34 -11.66
C TRP A 25 12.10 -41.63 -12.91
N TRP A 26 12.42 -42.12 -14.11
CA TRP A 26 11.90 -41.54 -15.34
C TRP A 26 10.37 -41.64 -15.46
N ARG A 27 9.71 -42.68 -14.89
CA ARG A 27 8.24 -42.81 -14.85
C ARG A 27 7.63 -41.83 -13.86
N VAL A 28 8.33 -41.57 -12.77
CA VAL A 28 7.93 -40.56 -11.77
C VAL A 28 8.00 -39.17 -12.37
N ILE A 29 9.11 -38.82 -13.00
CA ILE A 29 9.28 -37.54 -13.70
C ILE A 29 8.24 -37.40 -14.82
N LEU A 30 8.05 -38.43 -15.65
CA LEU A 30 7.05 -38.43 -16.71
C LEU A 30 5.64 -38.21 -16.18
N THR A 31 5.27 -38.85 -15.06
CA THR A 31 3.96 -38.65 -14.42
C THR A 31 3.79 -37.22 -13.93
N LEU A 32 4.80 -36.65 -13.27
CA LEU A 32 4.73 -35.26 -12.79
C LEU A 32 4.63 -34.27 -13.95
N VAL A 33 5.46 -34.43 -14.98
CA VAL A 33 5.41 -33.60 -16.19
C VAL A 33 4.04 -33.70 -16.85
N PHE A 34 3.48 -34.91 -16.99
CA PHE A 34 2.17 -35.12 -17.58
C PHE A 34 1.04 -34.45 -16.77
N VAL A 35 1.07 -34.55 -15.44
CA VAL A 35 0.09 -33.92 -14.55
C VAL A 35 0.19 -32.39 -14.62
N PHE A 36 1.40 -31.82 -14.51
CA PHE A 36 1.61 -30.37 -14.60
C PHE A 36 1.28 -29.80 -15.99
N ALA A 37 1.63 -30.52 -17.06
CA ALA A 37 1.24 -30.14 -18.42
C ALA A 37 -0.29 -30.14 -18.58
N SER A 38 -0.97 -31.15 -18.03
CA SER A 38 -2.45 -31.23 -18.08
C SER A 38 -3.10 -30.07 -17.32
N LEU A 39 -2.56 -29.71 -16.14
CA LEU A 39 -2.99 -28.55 -15.36
C LEU A 39 -2.79 -27.24 -16.15
N THR A 40 -1.63 -27.07 -16.77
CA THR A 40 -1.27 -25.87 -17.53
C THR A 40 -2.16 -25.71 -18.77
N VAL A 41 -2.38 -26.79 -19.52
CA VAL A 41 -3.26 -26.80 -20.70
C VAL A 41 -4.70 -26.52 -20.30
N ALA A 42 -5.22 -27.15 -19.24
CA ALA A 42 -6.57 -26.89 -18.75
C ALA A 42 -6.75 -25.43 -18.30
N THR A 43 -5.74 -24.87 -17.61
CA THR A 43 -5.72 -23.46 -17.23
C THR A 43 -5.76 -22.57 -18.45
N ALA A 44 -4.90 -22.79 -19.45
CA ALA A 44 -4.89 -22.01 -20.68
C ALA A 44 -6.23 -22.09 -21.44
N LEU A 45 -6.85 -23.27 -21.52
CA LEU A 45 -8.14 -23.46 -22.19
C LEU A 45 -9.30 -22.74 -21.48
N LEU A 46 -9.26 -22.64 -20.14
CA LEU A 46 -10.29 -21.95 -19.36
C LEU A 46 -10.05 -20.43 -19.29
N VAL A 47 -8.81 -20.00 -19.12
CA VAL A 47 -8.44 -18.59 -18.90
C VAL A 47 -8.38 -17.80 -20.21
N THR A 48 -7.91 -18.39 -21.32
CA THR A 48 -7.76 -17.64 -22.60
C THR A 48 -9.08 -17.07 -23.12
N PRO A 49 -10.21 -17.81 -23.17
CA PRO A 49 -11.50 -17.24 -23.58
C PRO A 49 -11.98 -16.16 -22.62
N LEU A 50 -11.71 -16.31 -21.33
CA LEU A 50 -12.07 -15.31 -20.32
C LEU A 50 -11.27 -14.01 -20.50
N LEU A 51 -9.98 -14.09 -20.86
CA LEU A 51 -9.15 -12.92 -21.19
C LEU A 51 -9.63 -12.18 -22.45
N MET A 52 -10.34 -12.85 -23.37
CA MET A 52 -10.95 -12.18 -24.53
C MET A 52 -12.20 -11.37 -24.14
N VAL A 53 -12.92 -11.80 -23.09
CA VAL A 53 -14.11 -11.11 -22.57
C VAL A 53 -13.73 -10.03 -21.54
N TYR A 54 -12.69 -10.30 -20.75
CA TYR A 54 -12.13 -9.41 -19.73
C TYR A 54 -10.67 -9.09 -20.08
N PRO A 55 -10.41 -8.15 -21.02
CA PRO A 55 -9.07 -7.86 -21.54
C PRO A 55 -8.23 -7.12 -20.49
N SER A 56 -7.68 -7.88 -19.55
CA SER A 56 -6.76 -7.42 -18.51
C SER A 56 -5.92 -8.59 -18.00
N THR A 57 -4.71 -8.33 -17.53
CA THR A 57 -3.88 -9.33 -16.86
C THR A 57 -4.41 -9.76 -15.50
N ASP A 58 -5.52 -9.16 -15.03
CA ASP A 58 -6.08 -9.33 -13.69
C ASP A 58 -7.50 -9.93 -13.72
N LEU A 59 -7.61 -11.08 -14.38
CA LEU A 59 -8.88 -11.78 -14.58
C LEU A 59 -9.57 -12.14 -13.25
N LEU A 60 -8.77 -12.48 -12.23
CA LEU A 60 -9.25 -12.95 -10.92
C LEU A 60 -9.98 -11.85 -10.15
N ASN A 61 -9.62 -10.58 -10.35
CA ASN A 61 -10.24 -9.44 -9.65
C ASN A 61 -11.41 -8.81 -10.41
N ARG A 62 -11.53 -9.04 -11.73
CA ARG A 62 -12.58 -8.43 -12.57
C ARG A 62 -13.73 -9.37 -12.95
N ALA A 63 -13.48 -10.68 -13.01
CA ALA A 63 -14.53 -11.65 -13.25
C ALA A 63 -15.43 -11.81 -12.00
N PRO A 64 -16.73 -12.13 -12.16
CA PRO A 64 -17.57 -12.48 -11.01
C PRO A 64 -16.90 -13.55 -10.15
N LEU A 65 -16.88 -13.36 -8.83
CA LEU A 65 -16.15 -14.24 -7.89
C LEU A 65 -16.34 -15.75 -8.12
N PRO A 66 -17.56 -16.28 -8.39
CA PRO A 66 -17.74 -17.71 -8.66
C PRO A 66 -17.03 -18.19 -9.93
N LEU A 67 -16.97 -17.33 -10.96
CA LEU A 67 -16.29 -17.59 -12.21
C LEU A 67 -14.77 -17.52 -12.03
N ALA A 68 -14.27 -16.53 -11.29
CA ALA A 68 -12.87 -16.41 -10.93
C ALA A 68 -12.38 -17.64 -10.14
N LEU A 69 -13.13 -18.06 -9.12
CA LEU A 69 -12.85 -19.27 -8.35
C LEU A 69 -12.88 -20.54 -9.24
N THR A 70 -13.86 -20.63 -10.14
CA THR A 70 -13.95 -21.75 -11.10
C THR A 70 -12.73 -21.79 -12.02
N ALA A 71 -12.31 -20.64 -12.56
CA ALA A 71 -11.14 -20.56 -13.43
C ALA A 71 -9.85 -20.96 -12.70
N ALA A 72 -9.72 -20.59 -11.41
CA ALA A 72 -8.58 -20.96 -10.57
C ALA A 72 -8.55 -22.46 -10.22
N LEU A 73 -9.69 -23.06 -9.90
CA LEU A 73 -9.74 -24.40 -9.28
C LEU A 73 -10.14 -25.53 -10.25
N ALA A 74 -10.92 -25.27 -11.30
CA ALA A 74 -11.33 -26.29 -12.25
C ALA A 74 -10.16 -27.02 -12.97
N PRO A 75 -9.02 -26.35 -13.29
CA PRO A 75 -7.86 -27.04 -13.88
C PRO A 75 -7.34 -28.23 -13.05
N PHE A 76 -7.53 -28.21 -11.72
CA PHE A 76 -7.11 -29.33 -10.87
C PHE A 76 -7.89 -30.62 -11.15
N GLY A 77 -9.09 -30.55 -11.75
CA GLY A 77 -9.80 -31.72 -12.27
C GLY A 77 -9.02 -32.42 -13.39
N ALA A 78 -8.33 -31.67 -14.25
CA ALA A 78 -7.47 -32.24 -15.27
C ALA A 78 -6.22 -32.91 -14.66
N ALA A 79 -5.62 -32.31 -13.62
CA ALA A 79 -4.52 -32.93 -12.88
C ALA A 79 -4.95 -34.24 -12.20
N TRP A 80 -6.15 -34.28 -11.63
CA TRP A 80 -6.75 -35.48 -11.04
C TRP A 80 -6.91 -36.60 -12.08
N LEU A 81 -7.50 -36.30 -13.23
CA LEU A 81 -7.69 -37.25 -14.34
C LEU A 81 -6.35 -37.73 -14.92
N ALA A 82 -5.39 -36.81 -15.08
CA ALA A 82 -4.06 -37.12 -15.59
C ALA A 82 -3.32 -38.10 -14.67
N LEU A 83 -3.41 -37.91 -13.35
CA LEU A 83 -2.86 -38.86 -12.37
C LEU A 83 -3.60 -40.21 -12.44
N GLY A 84 -4.92 -40.18 -12.57
CA GLY A 84 -5.78 -41.36 -12.78
C GLY A 84 -5.37 -42.20 -14.00
N TYR A 85 -4.95 -41.56 -15.08
CA TYR A 85 -4.45 -42.19 -16.30
C TYR A 85 -2.98 -42.66 -16.16
N ALA A 86 -2.11 -41.82 -15.59
CA ALA A 86 -0.69 -42.10 -15.48
C ALA A 86 -0.39 -43.33 -14.62
N LEU A 87 -1.18 -43.59 -13.57
CA LEU A 87 -0.96 -44.74 -12.70
C LEU A 87 -1.09 -46.12 -13.39
N PRO A 88 -2.21 -46.44 -14.05
CA PRO A 88 -2.34 -47.71 -14.77
C PRO A 88 -1.39 -47.78 -15.97
N VAL A 89 -1.16 -46.67 -16.68
CA VAL A 89 -0.38 -46.67 -17.93
C VAL A 89 1.13 -46.61 -17.67
N PHE A 90 1.59 -45.61 -16.93
CA PHE A 90 3.02 -45.40 -16.67
C PHE A 90 3.53 -46.25 -15.52
N HIS A 91 2.69 -46.66 -14.56
CA HIS A 91 3.16 -47.43 -13.40
C HIS A 91 2.66 -48.87 -13.35
N ARG A 92 1.73 -49.27 -14.24
CA ARG A 92 1.03 -50.57 -14.18
C ARG A 92 0.39 -50.80 -12.81
N ARG A 93 -0.16 -49.74 -12.22
CA ARG A 93 -0.68 -49.70 -10.86
C ARG A 93 -2.12 -49.20 -10.86
N PRO A 94 -3.06 -49.85 -10.17
CA PRO A 94 -4.44 -49.37 -10.12
C PRO A 94 -4.55 -48.04 -9.36
N PHE A 95 -5.29 -47.07 -9.90
CA PHE A 95 -5.48 -45.76 -9.26
C PHE A 95 -6.05 -45.86 -7.82
N ARG A 96 -6.95 -46.83 -7.60
CA ARG A 96 -7.54 -47.13 -6.27
C ARG A 96 -6.50 -47.40 -5.18
N SER A 97 -5.28 -47.78 -5.54
CA SER A 97 -4.20 -47.99 -4.58
C SER A 97 -3.64 -46.71 -3.94
N LEU A 98 -3.97 -45.52 -4.46
CA LEU A 98 -3.72 -44.23 -3.79
C LEU A 98 -4.84 -43.88 -2.81
N LEU A 99 -6.09 -44.02 -3.26
CA LEU A 99 -7.28 -43.61 -2.51
C LEU A 99 -7.66 -44.57 -1.38
N LEU A 100 -7.50 -45.87 -1.62
CA LEU A 100 -8.04 -46.94 -0.79
C LEU A 100 -6.99 -48.01 -0.44
N PRO A 101 -5.84 -47.65 0.17
CA PRO A 101 -4.81 -48.62 0.54
C PRO A 101 -5.32 -49.67 1.54
N GLY A 102 -6.36 -49.36 2.33
CA GLY A 102 -7.04 -50.29 3.24
C GLY A 102 -8.37 -50.87 2.71
N GLY A 103 -8.69 -50.70 1.42
CA GLY A 103 -9.88 -51.26 0.78
C GLY A 103 -11.15 -50.41 0.81
N ALA A 104 -11.35 -49.54 1.81
CA ALA A 104 -12.51 -48.64 1.90
C ALA A 104 -12.15 -47.25 2.45
N PHE A 105 -12.89 -46.22 2.04
CA PHE A 105 -12.68 -44.84 2.48
C PHE A 105 -13.33 -44.63 3.85
N ARG A 106 -12.54 -44.20 4.84
CA ARG A 106 -13.01 -44.00 6.22
C ARG A 106 -13.60 -42.60 6.42
N TRP A 107 -14.84 -42.39 5.97
CA TRP A 107 -15.57 -41.12 6.08
C TRP A 107 -15.57 -40.50 7.47
N ARG A 108 -15.64 -41.32 8.52
CA ARG A 108 -15.56 -40.83 9.91
C ARG A 108 -14.26 -40.08 10.18
N LEU A 109 -13.12 -40.57 9.68
CA LEU A 109 -11.84 -39.90 9.88
C LEU A 109 -11.76 -38.58 9.09
N PHE A 110 -12.34 -38.54 7.90
CA PHE A 110 -12.44 -37.33 7.08
C PHE A 110 -13.21 -36.22 7.81
N PHE A 111 -14.45 -36.48 8.24
CA PHE A 111 -15.28 -35.46 8.90
C PHE A 111 -14.73 -35.04 10.26
N VAL A 112 -14.22 -35.98 11.07
CA VAL A 112 -13.63 -35.66 12.37
C VAL A 112 -12.36 -34.82 12.21
N SER A 113 -11.51 -35.15 11.22
CA SER A 113 -10.30 -34.40 10.91
C SER A 113 -10.61 -32.97 10.50
N GLY A 114 -11.52 -32.80 9.53
CA GLY A 114 -11.91 -31.47 9.05
C GLY A 114 -12.60 -30.62 10.13
N GLY A 115 -13.55 -31.20 10.87
CA GLY A 115 -14.25 -30.49 11.94
C GLY A 115 -13.32 -30.05 13.07
N LEU A 116 -12.33 -30.88 13.43
CA LEU A 116 -11.31 -30.51 14.41
C LEU A 116 -10.46 -29.34 13.94
N TRP A 117 -10.03 -29.33 12.67
CA TRP A 117 -9.24 -28.24 12.12
C TRP A 117 -10.04 -26.93 12.01
N ALA A 118 -11.28 -26.99 11.53
CA ALA A 118 -12.14 -25.81 11.45
C ALA A 118 -12.36 -25.13 12.81
N LEU A 119 -12.53 -25.90 13.89
CA LEU A 119 -12.63 -25.36 15.25
C LEU A 119 -11.33 -24.72 15.72
N LEU A 120 -10.18 -25.31 15.38
CA LEU A 120 -8.88 -24.74 15.72
C LEU A 120 -8.58 -23.48 14.92
N ALA A 121 -8.93 -23.43 13.64
CA ALA A 121 -8.81 -22.23 12.81
C ALA A 121 -9.65 -21.08 13.38
N ALA A 122 -10.92 -21.34 13.73
CA ALA A 122 -11.80 -20.39 14.41
C ALA A 122 -11.23 -19.91 15.76
N ALA A 123 -10.62 -20.81 16.54
CA ALA A 123 -9.98 -20.45 17.80
C ALA A 123 -8.72 -19.59 17.58
N VAL A 124 -7.92 -19.90 16.55
CA VAL A 124 -6.75 -19.09 16.17
C VAL A 124 -7.21 -17.67 15.81
N ASP A 125 -8.20 -17.51 14.95
CA ASP A 125 -8.71 -16.20 14.58
C ASP A 125 -9.33 -15.45 15.76
N GLY A 126 -10.08 -16.14 16.61
CA GLY A 126 -10.60 -15.55 17.84
C GLY A 126 -9.51 -15.02 18.76
N VAL A 127 -8.41 -15.76 18.93
CA VAL A 127 -7.24 -15.31 19.70
C VAL A 127 -6.53 -14.14 19.01
N GLN A 128 -6.39 -14.18 17.68
CA GLN A 128 -5.78 -13.07 16.92
C GLN A 128 -6.58 -11.78 17.07
N ALA A 129 -7.90 -11.86 16.95
CA ALA A 129 -8.80 -10.72 17.18
C ALA A 129 -8.68 -10.19 18.61
N MET A 130 -8.63 -11.07 19.63
CA MET A 130 -8.46 -10.67 21.03
C MET A 130 -7.12 -10.00 21.31
N LEU A 131 -6.06 -10.39 20.61
CA LEU A 131 -4.72 -9.83 20.77
C LEU A 131 -4.51 -8.55 19.93
N GLY A 132 -5.48 -8.13 19.13
CA GLY A 132 -5.30 -7.06 18.15
C GLY A 132 -4.25 -7.40 17.08
N ALA A 133 -4.06 -8.70 16.81
CA ALA A 133 -3.06 -9.24 15.90
C ALA A 133 -3.63 -9.58 14.51
N GLY A 134 -4.92 -9.31 14.28
CA GLY A 134 -5.56 -9.32 12.97
C GLY A 134 -6.74 -8.34 12.94
N ASP A 135 -6.89 -7.61 11.85
CA ASP A 135 -8.03 -6.71 11.61
C ASP A 135 -9.12 -7.44 10.84
N TYR A 136 -10.21 -7.80 11.52
CA TYR A 136 -11.31 -8.58 10.98
C TYR A 136 -12.50 -7.67 10.69
N ARG A 137 -12.83 -7.50 9.41
CA ARG A 137 -13.99 -6.73 8.96
C ARG A 137 -15.11 -7.64 8.51
N TRP A 138 -16.34 -7.36 8.95
CA TRP A 138 -17.53 -8.04 8.45
C TRP A 138 -17.76 -7.69 6.98
N SER A 139 -17.84 -8.70 6.11
CA SER A 139 -17.92 -8.52 4.65
C SER A 139 -19.06 -9.30 3.98
N PHE A 140 -20.03 -9.79 4.75
CA PHE A 140 -21.09 -10.63 4.20
C PHE A 140 -22.02 -9.87 3.26
N GLU A 141 -22.04 -10.27 1.99
CA GLU A 141 -23.01 -9.82 1.00
C GLU A 141 -23.71 -11.01 0.33
N ALA A 142 -25.01 -11.17 0.55
CA ALA A 142 -25.78 -12.32 0.06
C ALA A 142 -25.68 -12.53 -1.46
N ARG A 143 -25.66 -11.43 -2.25
CA ARG A 143 -25.56 -11.48 -3.72
C ARG A 143 -24.27 -12.13 -4.22
N HIS A 144 -23.17 -11.97 -3.49
CA HIS A 144 -21.86 -12.50 -3.85
C HIS A 144 -21.59 -13.85 -3.15
N PHE A 145 -22.02 -13.96 -1.89
CA PHE A 145 -21.76 -15.12 -1.03
C PHE A 145 -22.39 -16.41 -1.55
N TRP A 146 -23.68 -16.42 -1.91
CA TRP A 146 -24.36 -17.68 -2.24
C TRP A 146 -23.86 -18.32 -3.54
N PRO A 147 -23.65 -17.57 -4.64
CA PRO A 147 -23.02 -18.13 -5.85
C PRO A 147 -21.59 -18.60 -5.59
N TYR A 148 -20.82 -17.85 -4.77
CA TYR A 148 -19.46 -18.23 -4.40
C TYR A 148 -19.44 -19.52 -3.59
N LEU A 149 -20.35 -19.66 -2.61
CA LEU A 149 -20.53 -20.88 -1.82
C LEU A 149 -20.80 -22.09 -2.72
N GLY A 150 -21.68 -21.94 -3.72
CA GLY A 150 -21.93 -22.99 -4.71
C GLY A 150 -20.68 -23.43 -5.45
N ALA A 151 -19.89 -22.47 -5.95
CA ALA A 151 -18.63 -22.75 -6.63
C ALA A 151 -17.57 -23.36 -5.70
N ALA A 152 -17.43 -22.86 -4.47
CA ALA A 152 -16.49 -23.35 -3.46
C ALA A 152 -16.78 -24.80 -3.08
N LEU A 153 -18.05 -25.14 -2.85
CA LEU A 153 -18.48 -26.51 -2.50
C LEU A 153 -18.27 -27.51 -3.64
N VAL A 154 -18.18 -27.07 -4.89
CA VAL A 154 -17.87 -27.93 -6.05
C VAL A 154 -16.37 -28.05 -6.25
N TRP A 155 -15.67 -26.92 -6.32
CA TRP A 155 -14.30 -26.90 -6.82
C TRP A 155 -13.22 -27.05 -5.75
N MET A 156 -13.43 -26.59 -4.51
CA MET A 156 -12.43 -26.80 -3.44
C MET A 156 -12.23 -28.28 -3.10
N PRO A 157 -13.27 -29.15 -3.06
CA PRO A 157 -13.06 -30.59 -2.91
C PRO A 157 -12.27 -31.20 -4.07
N VAL A 158 -12.49 -30.75 -5.31
CA VAL A 158 -11.73 -31.23 -6.48
C VAL A 158 -10.26 -30.84 -6.35
N GLN A 159 -9.96 -29.56 -6.10
CA GLN A 159 -8.60 -29.06 -5.97
C GLN A 159 -7.85 -29.72 -4.81
N THR A 160 -8.40 -29.67 -3.60
CA THR A 160 -7.74 -30.29 -2.42
C THR A 160 -7.55 -31.80 -2.60
N SER A 161 -8.50 -32.51 -3.22
CA SER A 161 -8.32 -33.94 -3.50
C SER A 161 -7.18 -34.22 -4.49
N ALA A 162 -7.03 -33.39 -5.53
CA ALA A 162 -5.96 -33.53 -6.51
C ALA A 162 -4.59 -33.33 -5.85
N GLU A 163 -4.46 -32.30 -5.02
CA GLU A 163 -3.23 -32.03 -4.28
C GLU A 163 -2.89 -33.14 -3.28
N GLU A 164 -3.86 -33.59 -2.49
CA GLU A 164 -3.63 -34.69 -1.54
C GLU A 164 -3.26 -36.00 -2.27
N LEU A 165 -3.83 -36.27 -3.44
CA LEU A 165 -3.45 -37.42 -4.25
C LEU A 165 -2.04 -37.33 -4.81
N ILE A 166 -1.61 -36.14 -5.26
CA ILE A 166 -0.28 -35.91 -5.80
C ILE A 166 0.77 -35.96 -4.68
N PHE A 167 0.61 -35.12 -3.66
CA PHE A 167 1.61 -34.93 -2.62
C PHE A 167 1.58 -36.04 -1.59
N ARG A 168 0.40 -36.29 -0.98
CA ARG A 168 0.28 -37.18 0.18
C ARG A 168 0.06 -38.62 -0.26
N GLY A 169 -0.54 -38.82 -1.44
CA GLY A 169 -0.69 -40.12 -2.09
C GLY A 169 0.57 -40.54 -2.84
N TYR A 170 0.72 -40.06 -4.07
CA TYR A 170 1.70 -40.54 -5.03
C TYR A 170 3.15 -40.26 -4.61
N LEU A 171 3.51 -39.00 -4.34
CA LEU A 171 4.88 -38.59 -3.99
C LEU A 171 5.33 -39.23 -2.67
N THR A 172 4.55 -39.09 -1.60
CA THR A 172 4.84 -39.74 -0.31
C THR A 172 5.09 -41.24 -0.47
N GLN A 173 4.24 -41.94 -1.22
CA GLN A 173 4.40 -43.39 -1.47
C GLN A 173 5.67 -43.73 -2.27
N VAL A 174 5.99 -42.94 -3.30
CA VAL A 174 7.20 -43.13 -4.13
C VAL A 174 8.47 -42.93 -3.29
N PHE A 175 8.51 -41.88 -2.47
CA PHE A 175 9.64 -41.62 -1.57
C PHE A 175 9.74 -42.69 -0.48
N GLY A 176 8.63 -43.07 0.15
CA GLY A 176 8.64 -44.03 1.25
C GLY A 176 8.88 -45.46 0.82
N ALA A 177 8.52 -45.85 -0.40
CA ALA A 177 8.90 -47.16 -0.95
C ALA A 177 10.43 -47.34 -1.09
N ARG A 178 11.20 -46.25 -1.10
CA ARG A 178 12.66 -46.24 -1.25
C ARG A 178 13.41 -45.77 0.00
N ALA A 179 12.72 -45.09 0.91
CA ALA A 179 13.36 -44.49 2.06
C ALA A 179 13.61 -45.52 3.18
N ARG A 180 14.81 -45.46 3.77
CA ARG A 180 15.12 -46.15 5.03
C ARG A 180 14.68 -45.35 6.27
N ARG A 181 14.24 -44.11 6.09
CA ARG A 181 13.88 -43.16 7.15
C ARG A 181 12.57 -42.45 6.77
N ILE A 182 11.69 -42.26 7.75
CA ILE A 182 10.40 -41.60 7.56
C ILE A 182 10.50 -40.11 7.17
N GLY A 183 11.65 -39.47 7.41
CA GLY A 183 11.85 -38.05 7.07
C GLY A 183 11.70 -37.76 5.58
N TRP A 184 12.14 -38.66 4.69
CA TRP A 184 12.02 -38.46 3.23
C TRP A 184 10.58 -38.41 2.72
N PRO A 185 9.71 -39.41 2.99
CA PRO A 185 8.31 -39.36 2.57
C PRO A 185 7.49 -38.27 3.28
N LEU A 186 7.98 -37.70 4.39
CA LEU A 186 7.31 -36.62 5.11
C LEU A 186 7.73 -35.23 4.61
N LEU A 187 9.04 -34.95 4.61
CA LEU A 187 9.57 -33.60 4.40
C LEU A 187 9.71 -33.24 2.92
N ALA A 188 10.04 -34.19 2.05
CA ALA A 188 10.26 -33.87 0.64
C ALA A 188 8.96 -33.44 -0.06
N PRO A 189 7.81 -34.14 0.07
CA PRO A 189 6.54 -33.65 -0.48
C PRO A 189 6.10 -32.33 0.13
N ALA A 190 6.33 -32.11 1.44
CA ALA A 190 5.98 -30.86 2.12
C ALA A 190 6.80 -29.67 1.61
N LEU A 191 8.10 -29.87 1.34
CA LEU A 191 8.96 -28.84 0.76
C LEU A 191 8.54 -28.49 -0.67
N ILE A 192 8.28 -29.50 -1.50
CA ILE A 192 7.80 -29.27 -2.89
C ILE A 192 6.46 -28.52 -2.85
N PHE A 193 5.55 -28.91 -1.96
CA PHE A 193 4.28 -28.22 -1.75
C PHE A 193 4.49 -26.74 -1.41
N ALA A 194 5.31 -26.43 -0.41
CA ALA A 194 5.60 -25.04 -0.03
C ALA A 194 6.24 -24.23 -1.17
N LEU A 195 7.20 -24.78 -1.89
CA LEU A 195 7.88 -24.09 -2.99
C LEU A 195 6.95 -23.77 -4.17
N LEU A 196 5.94 -24.61 -4.43
CA LEU A 196 4.96 -24.35 -5.48
C LEU A 196 4.01 -23.19 -5.15
N HIS A 197 3.91 -22.80 -3.87
CA HIS A 197 3.13 -21.65 -3.43
C HIS A 197 3.95 -20.36 -3.41
N LEU A 198 5.24 -20.39 -3.78
CA LEU A 198 6.09 -19.19 -3.87
C LEU A 198 5.48 -18.06 -4.73
N PRO A 199 4.76 -18.33 -5.85
CA PRO A 199 4.14 -17.28 -6.66
C PRO A 199 2.83 -16.72 -6.08
N ASN A 200 2.34 -17.24 -4.95
CA ASN A 200 1.08 -16.80 -4.38
C ASN A 200 1.19 -15.37 -3.82
N PRO A 201 0.19 -14.50 -4.03
CA PRO A 201 0.21 -13.10 -3.57
C PRO A 201 0.34 -12.98 -2.05
N GLU A 202 -0.20 -13.90 -1.26
CA GLU A 202 -0.03 -13.91 0.20
C GLU A 202 1.43 -14.10 0.64
N VAL A 203 2.29 -14.71 -0.19
CA VAL A 203 3.73 -14.82 0.10
C VAL A 203 4.42 -13.47 -0.03
N SER A 204 3.98 -12.63 -0.97
CA SER A 204 4.42 -11.24 -1.05
C SER A 204 3.82 -10.36 0.06
N ALA A 205 2.57 -10.58 0.45
CA ALA A 205 1.88 -9.77 1.45
C ALA A 205 2.37 -10.03 2.88
N LEU A 206 2.50 -11.31 3.27
CA LEU A 206 2.94 -11.72 4.62
C LEU A 206 4.48 -11.85 4.72
N GLY A 207 5.18 -11.83 3.60
CA GLY A 207 6.61 -12.08 3.48
C GLY A 207 6.95 -13.58 3.34
N TRP A 208 7.90 -13.90 2.45
CA TRP A 208 8.32 -15.27 2.16
C TRP A 208 8.80 -16.04 3.39
N TRP A 209 9.40 -15.33 4.36
CA TRP A 209 9.93 -15.87 5.60
C TRP A 209 8.83 -16.30 6.58
N SER A 210 7.59 -15.86 6.41
CA SER A 210 6.45 -16.24 7.25
C SER A 210 5.51 -17.22 6.54
N ALA A 211 5.13 -16.92 5.30
CA ALA A 211 4.15 -17.68 4.53
C ALA A 211 4.68 -19.06 4.10
N LEU A 212 5.93 -19.15 3.60
CA LEU A 212 6.49 -20.44 3.17
C LEU A 212 6.64 -21.42 4.35
N PRO A 213 7.10 -21.00 5.55
CA PRO A 213 7.03 -21.86 6.72
C PRO A 213 5.62 -22.34 7.05
N GLN A 214 4.58 -21.52 6.89
CA GLN A 214 3.20 -21.96 7.13
C GLN A 214 2.78 -23.06 6.15
N TYR A 215 3.02 -22.89 4.83
CA TYR A 215 2.74 -23.96 3.86
C TYR A 215 3.56 -25.22 4.13
N PHE A 216 4.82 -25.07 4.52
CA PHE A 216 5.69 -26.18 4.86
C PHE A 216 5.18 -26.93 6.10
N LEU A 217 4.84 -26.22 7.17
CA LEU A 217 4.29 -26.78 8.40
C LEU A 217 2.95 -27.48 8.16
N MET A 218 2.05 -26.87 7.40
CA MET A 218 0.80 -27.50 6.95
C MET A 218 1.11 -28.76 6.14
N GLY A 219 2.08 -28.70 5.22
CA GLY A 219 2.47 -29.85 4.43
C GLY A 219 3.02 -31.02 5.25
N VAL A 220 3.82 -30.72 6.29
CA VAL A 220 4.30 -31.69 7.27
C VAL A 220 3.14 -32.26 8.09
N LEU A 221 2.21 -31.41 8.55
CA LEU A 221 1.03 -31.83 9.31
C LEU A 221 0.17 -32.83 8.51
N LEU A 222 -0.18 -32.46 7.27
CA LEU A 222 -0.93 -33.30 6.33
C LEU A 222 -0.20 -34.62 6.05
N GLY A 223 1.10 -34.56 5.75
CA GLY A 223 1.91 -35.77 5.53
C GLY A 223 1.96 -36.67 6.76
N TRP A 224 2.09 -36.10 7.96
CA TRP A 224 2.15 -36.84 9.20
C TRP A 224 0.84 -37.58 9.50
N VAL A 225 -0.31 -36.91 9.32
CA VAL A 225 -1.61 -37.55 9.53
C VAL A 225 -1.88 -38.64 8.51
N THR A 226 -1.42 -38.48 7.25
CA THR A 226 -1.49 -39.53 6.23
C THR A 226 -0.69 -40.78 6.65
N LEU A 227 0.56 -40.59 7.04
CA LEU A 227 1.43 -41.70 7.46
C LEU A 227 0.88 -42.40 8.70
N ASN A 228 0.39 -41.64 9.67
CA ASN A 228 -0.11 -42.17 10.92
C ASN A 228 -1.44 -42.92 10.75
N SER A 229 -2.36 -42.38 9.93
CA SER A 229 -3.65 -43.01 9.65
C SER A 229 -3.58 -44.10 8.57
N GLN A 230 -2.45 -44.23 7.88
CA GLN A 230 -2.22 -45.14 6.76
C GLN A 230 -3.24 -44.92 5.62
N GLY A 231 -3.63 -43.67 5.38
CA GLY A 231 -4.61 -43.29 4.36
C GLY A 231 -4.73 -41.77 4.21
N LEU A 232 -5.46 -41.33 3.18
CA LEU A 232 -5.57 -39.91 2.84
C LEU A 232 -6.72 -39.20 3.57
N GLU A 233 -7.60 -39.92 4.25
CA GLU A 233 -8.89 -39.40 4.69
C GLU A 233 -8.75 -38.24 5.68
N MET A 234 -7.80 -38.35 6.63
CA MET A 234 -7.55 -37.26 7.58
C MET A 234 -6.92 -36.05 6.90
N ALA A 235 -5.93 -36.26 6.03
CA ALA A 235 -5.27 -35.15 5.33
C ALA A 235 -6.25 -34.40 4.43
N PHE A 236 -7.09 -35.13 3.68
CA PHE A 236 -8.12 -34.53 2.83
C PHE A 236 -9.16 -33.77 3.68
N GLY A 237 -9.65 -34.37 4.77
CA GLY A 237 -10.60 -33.67 5.65
C GLY A 237 -10.05 -32.37 6.22
N LEU A 238 -8.79 -32.39 6.68
CA LEU A 238 -8.10 -31.22 7.23
C LEU A 238 -7.91 -30.13 6.16
N HIS A 239 -7.34 -30.50 5.02
CA HIS A 239 -7.03 -29.57 3.93
C HIS A 239 -8.30 -28.92 3.36
N LEU A 240 -9.35 -29.71 3.11
CA LEU A 240 -10.62 -29.15 2.63
C LEU A 240 -11.24 -28.20 3.66
N ALA A 241 -11.21 -28.54 4.94
CA ALA A 241 -11.72 -27.66 5.99
C ALA A 241 -10.92 -26.36 6.07
N ASN A 242 -9.59 -26.41 5.91
CA ASN A 242 -8.75 -25.22 5.85
C ASN A 242 -9.19 -24.29 4.72
N ASN A 243 -9.31 -24.80 3.49
CA ASN A 243 -9.61 -23.97 2.32
C ASN A 243 -11.05 -23.45 2.33
N LEU A 244 -12.01 -24.25 2.82
CA LEU A 244 -13.38 -23.78 3.02
C LEU A 244 -13.46 -22.71 4.12
N TYR A 245 -12.71 -22.87 5.21
CA TYR A 245 -12.68 -21.89 6.28
C TYR A 245 -12.09 -20.56 5.79
N THR A 246 -10.93 -20.59 5.11
CA THR A 246 -10.31 -19.37 4.57
C THR A 246 -11.14 -18.74 3.45
N GLY A 247 -11.85 -19.55 2.65
CA GLY A 247 -12.66 -19.04 1.55
C GLY A 247 -14.03 -18.49 1.97
N LEU A 248 -14.65 -19.06 3.02
CA LEU A 248 -16.03 -18.79 3.40
C LEU A 248 -16.19 -18.10 4.75
N VAL A 249 -15.26 -18.28 5.69
CA VAL A 249 -15.39 -17.77 7.06
C VAL A 249 -14.48 -16.56 7.27
N ALA A 250 -13.17 -16.73 7.15
CA ALA A 250 -12.19 -15.68 7.39
C ALA A 250 -11.09 -15.69 6.32
N GLY A 251 -11.20 -14.79 5.34
CA GLY A 251 -10.30 -14.72 4.19
C GLY A 251 -9.34 -13.54 4.26
N LEU A 252 -8.07 -13.76 3.93
CA LEU A 252 -7.09 -12.68 3.79
C LEU A 252 -7.35 -11.89 2.51
N ARG A 253 -7.32 -10.55 2.57
CA ARG A 253 -7.54 -9.67 1.41
C ARG A 253 -6.68 -10.04 0.20
N ASP A 254 -5.39 -10.28 0.41
CA ASP A 254 -4.41 -10.59 -0.65
C ASP A 254 -4.22 -12.10 -0.88
N SER A 255 -5.26 -12.91 -0.69
CA SER A 255 -5.16 -14.36 -0.90
C SER A 255 -5.13 -14.76 -2.39
N ALA A 256 -4.39 -15.81 -2.71
CA ALA A 256 -4.34 -16.45 -4.03
C ALA A 256 -5.71 -16.88 -4.56
N LEU A 257 -6.64 -17.20 -3.65
CA LEU A 257 -8.01 -17.53 -4.01
C LEU A 257 -8.92 -16.35 -3.69
N PRO A 258 -9.69 -15.84 -4.67
CA PRO A 258 -10.69 -14.82 -4.39
C PRO A 258 -11.70 -15.37 -3.38
N SER A 259 -12.14 -14.53 -2.45
CA SER A 259 -12.99 -14.94 -1.32
C SER A 259 -14.19 -14.01 -1.16
N ALA A 260 -15.35 -14.60 -0.91
CA ALA A 260 -16.54 -13.92 -0.41
C ALA A 260 -16.79 -14.37 1.04
N SER A 261 -15.77 -14.33 1.90
CA SER A 261 -15.83 -14.81 3.27
C SER A 261 -16.73 -13.93 4.15
N LEU A 262 -17.21 -14.48 5.27
CA LEU A 262 -17.98 -13.72 6.26
C LEU A 262 -17.15 -12.55 6.84
N PHE A 263 -15.86 -12.79 7.06
CA PHE A 263 -14.90 -11.82 7.53
C PHE A 263 -13.73 -11.71 6.56
N ILE A 264 -13.38 -10.48 6.18
CA ILE A 264 -12.12 -10.19 5.48
C ILE A 264 -11.09 -9.76 6.53
N ILE A 265 -9.90 -10.33 6.42
CA ILE A 265 -8.74 -9.96 7.22
C ILE A 265 -7.94 -8.94 6.40
N GLU A 266 -7.94 -7.69 6.82
CA GLU A 266 -7.28 -6.57 6.13
C GLU A 266 -5.78 -6.56 6.42
N GLU A 267 -5.40 -6.69 7.70
CA GLU A 267 -4.02 -6.85 8.14
C GLU A 267 -3.92 -8.04 9.10
N LEU A 268 -2.85 -8.81 8.96
CA LEU A 268 -2.59 -9.99 9.79
C LEU A 268 -1.14 -9.97 10.26
N ASN A 269 -0.89 -10.07 11.57
CA ASN A 269 0.46 -10.17 12.11
C ASN A 269 1.07 -11.53 11.72
N PRO A 270 2.08 -11.58 10.83
CA PRO A 270 2.57 -12.83 10.26
C PRO A 270 3.24 -13.74 11.29
N MET A 271 3.89 -13.16 12.30
CA MET A 271 4.57 -13.90 13.37
C MET A 271 3.59 -14.51 14.36
N VAL A 272 2.61 -13.73 14.83
CA VAL A 272 1.56 -14.23 15.72
C VAL A 272 0.78 -15.33 15.02
N ASN A 273 0.40 -15.13 13.75
CA ASN A 273 -0.28 -16.14 12.96
C ASN A 273 0.55 -17.43 12.82
N LEU A 274 1.85 -17.32 12.48
CA LEU A 274 2.75 -18.48 12.37
C LEU A 274 2.84 -19.26 13.69
N VAL A 275 2.99 -18.56 14.82
CA VAL A 275 3.05 -19.18 16.15
C VAL A 275 1.72 -19.87 16.50
N LEU A 276 0.60 -19.19 16.30
CA LEU A 276 -0.72 -19.73 16.62
C LEU A 276 -1.10 -20.91 15.72
N ILE A 277 -0.82 -20.86 14.41
CA ILE A 277 -0.99 -22.00 13.50
C ILE A 277 -0.09 -23.16 13.92
N GLY A 278 1.16 -22.88 14.33
CA GLY A 278 2.06 -23.90 14.89
C GLY A 278 1.48 -24.59 16.13
N ILE A 279 0.94 -23.80 17.07
CA ILE A 279 0.27 -24.31 18.28
C ILE A 279 -0.99 -25.11 17.89
N ALA A 280 -1.82 -24.59 16.98
CA ALA A 280 -3.00 -25.29 16.46
C ALA A 280 -2.61 -26.63 15.83
N GLY A 281 -1.53 -26.69 15.05
CA GLY A 281 -1.00 -27.93 14.50
C GLY A 281 -0.61 -28.95 15.57
N VAL A 282 0.03 -28.52 16.67
CA VAL A 282 0.38 -29.39 17.80
C VAL A 282 -0.88 -29.88 18.52
N VAL A 283 -1.80 -28.98 18.84
CA VAL A 283 -3.08 -29.31 19.50
C VAL A 283 -3.88 -30.28 18.64
N TYR A 284 -3.96 -30.01 17.33
CA TYR A 284 -4.58 -30.88 16.36
C TYR A 284 -3.98 -32.30 16.44
N LEU A 285 -2.65 -32.44 16.41
CA LEU A 285 -1.98 -33.75 16.48
C LEU A 285 -2.29 -34.50 17.79
N LEU A 286 -2.32 -33.79 18.92
CA LEU A 286 -2.66 -34.38 20.22
C LEU A 286 -4.11 -34.89 20.27
N LEU A 287 -5.06 -34.11 19.74
CA LEU A 287 -6.48 -34.45 19.75
C LEU A 287 -6.81 -35.53 18.71
N ALA A 288 -6.30 -35.38 17.49
CA ALA A 288 -6.40 -36.37 16.42
C ALA A 288 -5.80 -37.72 16.85
N GLY A 289 -4.68 -37.71 17.57
CA GLY A 289 -4.04 -38.89 18.13
C GLY A 289 -4.88 -39.63 19.18
N ARG A 290 -5.66 -38.91 19.99
CA ARG A 290 -6.61 -39.52 20.96
C ARG A 290 -7.81 -40.14 20.27
N LEU A 291 -8.33 -39.50 19.22
CA LEU A 291 -9.48 -39.96 18.45
C LEU A 291 -9.16 -41.20 17.60
N ALA A 292 -7.91 -41.34 17.13
CA ALA A 292 -7.46 -42.46 16.30
C ALA A 292 -7.25 -43.81 17.04
N ARG A 293 -7.47 -43.89 18.36
CA ARG A 293 -7.41 -45.09 19.23
C ARG A 293 -6.43 -46.20 18.76
N ARG A 294 -5.13 -45.90 18.70
CA ARG A 294 -4.04 -46.89 18.79
C ARG A 294 -2.72 -46.12 18.93
N PHE A 295 -2.05 -46.29 20.08
CA PHE A 295 -0.66 -45.92 20.42
C PHE A 295 -0.36 -44.61 21.17
N ARG A 296 0.62 -44.76 22.08
CA ARG A 296 1.15 -43.81 23.07
C ARG A 296 2.16 -42.86 22.40
N TRP A 297 1.89 -41.56 22.48
CA TRP A 297 2.73 -40.49 21.94
C TRP A 297 3.69 -39.98 23.01
N THR A 298 4.96 -40.39 22.98
CA THR A 298 6.00 -39.78 23.83
C THR A 298 7.14 -39.14 23.03
N ALA A 299 7.07 -39.10 21.70
CA ALA A 299 8.21 -38.66 20.87
C ALA A 299 7.91 -37.59 19.80
N ALA A 300 6.66 -37.15 19.61
CA ALA A 300 6.34 -36.07 18.66
C ALA A 300 6.47 -34.67 19.27
N ALA A 301 6.35 -34.55 20.60
CA ALA A 301 6.57 -33.28 21.30
C ALA A 301 8.05 -32.84 21.23
N ALA A 302 9.00 -33.78 21.28
CA ALA A 302 10.43 -33.48 21.42
C ALA A 302 11.11 -32.91 20.15
N LEU A 303 10.54 -33.06 18.95
CA LEU A 303 11.16 -32.55 17.72
C LEU A 303 10.69 -31.13 17.33
N LEU A 304 9.56 -30.67 17.86
CA LEU A 304 9.13 -29.27 17.77
C LEU A 304 9.50 -28.44 19.01
N LEU A 305 9.68 -29.07 20.18
CA LEU A 305 10.19 -28.38 21.37
C LEU A 305 11.63 -27.86 21.22
N VAL A 306 12.41 -28.39 20.28
CA VAL A 306 13.76 -27.87 19.98
C VAL A 306 13.72 -26.63 19.06
N LEU A 307 12.62 -26.41 18.33
CA LEU A 307 12.41 -25.18 17.56
C LEU A 307 11.71 -24.09 18.39
N THR A 308 10.99 -24.45 19.46
CA THR A 308 10.50 -23.48 20.46
C THR A 308 11.53 -23.17 21.56
N ALA A 309 12.54 -24.01 21.77
CA ALA A 309 13.62 -23.76 22.75
C ALA A 309 14.67 -22.72 22.31
N CYS A 310 14.59 -22.23 21.07
CA CYS A 310 15.32 -21.04 20.62
C CYS A 310 14.41 -19.80 20.47
N ALA A 311 13.13 -19.89 20.86
CA ALA A 311 12.36 -18.68 21.06
C ALA A 311 12.85 -18.05 22.38
N PRO A 312 13.33 -16.79 22.37
CA PRO A 312 13.58 -16.10 23.62
C PRO A 312 12.28 -16.14 24.41
N THR A 313 12.36 -16.55 25.67
CA THR A 313 11.28 -16.40 26.63
C THR A 313 10.94 -14.91 26.68
N VAL A 314 9.88 -14.51 25.95
CA VAL A 314 9.20 -13.25 26.19
C VAL A 314 8.52 -13.41 27.53
N THR A 315 9.28 -13.16 28.59
CA THR A 315 8.71 -12.70 29.85
C THR A 315 7.92 -11.45 29.48
N PRO A 316 6.65 -11.30 29.93
CA PRO A 316 6.03 -9.99 29.88
C PRO A 316 6.97 -9.09 30.68
N ALA A 317 7.63 -8.17 29.99
CA ALA A 317 8.41 -7.17 30.68
C ALA A 317 7.45 -6.49 31.68
N PRO A 318 7.90 -6.19 32.90
CA PRO A 318 7.20 -5.19 33.68
C PRO A 318 7.06 -3.95 32.80
N PRO A 319 6.03 -3.10 32.99
CA PRO A 319 5.92 -1.87 32.23
C PRO A 319 7.18 -1.04 32.53
N GLU A 320 8.17 -1.14 31.65
CA GLU A 320 9.33 -0.27 31.65
C GLU A 320 8.85 1.03 31.05
N ASN A 321 8.70 2.03 31.91
CA ASN A 321 8.57 3.42 31.53
C ASN A 321 9.80 3.83 30.70
N GLY A 322 9.74 3.60 29.39
CA GLY A 322 10.80 3.91 28.44
C GLY A 322 10.34 3.66 27.01
N SER A 323 9.89 4.73 26.34
CA SER A 323 9.52 4.81 24.93
C SER A 323 10.69 4.41 23.99
N SER A 324 11.02 3.13 23.88
CA SER A 324 12.07 2.66 22.96
C SER A 324 11.48 2.32 21.59
N LEU A 325 11.74 3.18 20.61
CA LEU A 325 11.44 2.92 19.19
C LEU A 325 12.28 1.73 18.72
N ARG A 326 11.62 0.62 18.39
CA ARG A 326 12.27 -0.58 17.81
C ARG A 326 11.90 -0.66 16.34
N LEU A 327 12.92 -0.77 15.49
CA LEU A 327 12.75 -0.89 14.04
C LEU A 327 12.93 -2.33 13.56
N GLU A 328 12.01 -2.79 12.75
CA GLU A 328 12.01 -4.11 12.09
C GLU A 328 12.03 -3.95 10.58
N ASP A 329 12.53 -4.94 9.85
CA ASP A 329 12.58 -4.88 8.39
C ASP A 329 11.15 -4.87 7.83
N CYS A 330 10.88 -3.96 6.90
CA CYS A 330 9.57 -3.76 6.29
C CYS A 330 9.72 -3.39 4.81
N LEU A 331 8.60 -3.43 4.10
CA LEU A 331 8.49 -2.94 2.74
C LEU A 331 7.51 -1.77 2.73
N LEU A 332 7.97 -0.60 2.31
CA LEU A 332 7.10 0.55 2.11
C LEU A 332 6.41 0.42 0.75
N SER A 333 5.10 0.67 0.76
CA SER A 333 4.23 0.72 -0.42
C SER A 333 3.19 1.81 -0.21
N ALA A 334 2.67 2.37 -1.31
CA ALA A 334 1.55 3.31 -1.29
C ALA A 334 0.45 2.84 -2.25
N PRO A 335 -0.84 3.06 -1.93
CA PRO A 335 -1.94 2.73 -2.83
C PRO A 335 -1.76 3.33 -4.22
N GLY A 336 -2.04 2.55 -5.26
CA GLY A 336 -1.95 3.01 -6.65
C GLY A 336 -0.53 3.22 -7.19
N GLN A 337 0.51 2.93 -6.39
CA GLN A 337 1.92 3.11 -6.78
C GLN A 337 2.63 1.76 -7.00
N PRO A 338 3.36 1.59 -8.12
CA PRO A 338 4.09 0.35 -8.40
C PRO A 338 5.44 0.25 -7.65
N VAL A 339 5.88 1.33 -7.01
CA VAL A 339 7.21 1.40 -6.35
C VAL A 339 7.11 0.85 -4.93
N GLN A 340 8.02 -0.07 -4.60
CA GLN A 340 8.18 -0.61 -3.25
C GLN A 340 9.63 -0.42 -2.80
N VAL A 341 9.83 0.00 -1.54
CA VAL A 341 11.15 0.31 -0.99
C VAL A 341 11.38 -0.46 0.31
N VAL A 342 12.50 -1.18 0.39
CA VAL A 342 12.91 -1.87 1.63
C VAL A 342 13.33 -0.82 2.66
N ALA A 343 12.78 -0.90 3.85
CA ALA A 343 13.07 0.01 4.95
C ALA A 343 13.11 -0.74 6.29
N ARG A 344 13.43 -0.02 7.37
CA ARG A 344 13.20 -0.48 8.74
C ARG A 344 12.11 0.36 9.37
N CYS A 345 10.98 -0.25 9.71
CA CYS A 345 9.79 0.42 10.23
C CYS A 345 9.63 0.16 11.72
N GLY A 346 9.03 1.11 12.43
CA GLY A 346 8.63 0.94 13.82
C GLY A 346 7.64 2.02 14.24
N GLN A 347 7.17 1.93 15.47
CA GLN A 347 6.24 2.90 16.03
C GLN A 347 6.83 3.55 17.29
N LEU A 348 6.68 4.88 17.40
CA LEU A 348 7.01 5.63 18.61
C LEU A 348 5.73 6.10 19.27
N GLU A 349 5.52 5.75 20.53
CA GLU A 349 4.43 6.29 21.34
C GLU A 349 4.78 7.69 21.84
N VAL A 350 3.85 8.63 21.64
CA VAL A 350 3.94 10.01 22.12
C VAL A 350 2.60 10.41 22.75
N PRO A 351 2.58 11.35 23.70
CA PRO A 351 1.31 11.92 24.19
C PRO A 351 0.61 12.68 23.04
N GLU A 352 -0.69 12.47 22.91
CA GLU A 352 -1.52 13.22 21.98
C GLU A 352 -1.51 14.70 22.37
N ASN A 353 -1.74 15.00 23.65
CA ASN A 353 -1.57 16.33 24.22
C ASN A 353 -0.20 16.42 24.93
N PRO A 354 0.78 17.16 24.40
CA PRO A 354 2.08 17.31 25.04
C PRO A 354 2.03 17.95 26.44
N ALA A 355 0.98 18.72 26.75
CA ALA A 355 0.78 19.32 28.06
C ALA A 355 0.23 18.34 29.11
N ASP A 356 -0.23 17.15 28.69
CA ASP A 356 -0.68 16.06 29.56
C ASP A 356 0.05 14.75 29.21
N PRO A 357 1.30 14.56 29.68
CA PRO A 357 2.10 13.38 29.35
C PRO A 357 1.51 12.04 29.83
N ASN A 358 0.56 12.06 30.77
CA ASN A 358 -0.13 10.87 31.27
C ASN A 358 -1.50 10.66 30.63
N GLY A 359 -1.88 11.53 29.68
CA GLY A 359 -3.14 11.48 28.95
C GLY A 359 -3.12 10.43 27.84
N ARG A 360 -4.00 10.63 26.86
CA ARG A 360 -4.09 9.77 25.67
C ARG A 360 -2.76 9.79 24.90
N THR A 361 -2.28 8.61 24.51
CA THR A 361 -1.11 8.47 23.63
C THR A 361 -1.53 8.12 22.21
N ILE A 362 -0.68 8.50 21.26
CA ILE A 362 -0.77 8.11 19.85
C ILE A 362 0.53 7.44 19.44
N ARG A 363 0.46 6.63 18.39
CA ARG A 363 1.61 5.95 17.80
C ARG A 363 2.00 6.66 16.51
N LEU A 364 3.26 7.05 16.41
CA LEU A 364 3.85 7.61 15.21
C LEU A 364 4.51 6.49 14.40
N ASN A 365 4.14 6.35 13.14
CA ASN A 365 4.81 5.48 12.19
C ASN A 365 6.11 6.11 11.71
N VAL A 366 7.20 5.35 11.85
CA VAL A 366 8.55 5.76 11.49
C VAL A 366 9.15 4.72 10.58
N ALA A 367 9.65 5.14 9.42
CA ALA A 367 10.39 4.30 8.50
C ALA A 367 11.77 4.88 8.22
N VAL A 368 12.78 4.00 8.23
CA VAL A 368 14.18 4.34 7.93
C VAL A 368 14.64 3.54 6.72
N VAL A 369 14.80 4.20 5.58
CA VAL A 369 15.46 3.62 4.41
C VAL A 369 16.96 3.72 4.64
N LYS A 370 17.60 2.58 4.87
CA LYS A 370 19.03 2.52 5.20
C LYS A 370 19.90 2.92 4.01
N ALA A 371 20.97 3.63 4.29
CA ALA A 371 22.00 3.91 3.31
C ALA A 371 22.56 2.61 2.70
N GLN A 372 22.83 2.63 1.39
CA GLN A 372 23.39 1.46 0.69
C GLN A 372 24.91 1.30 0.90
N SER A 373 25.59 2.38 1.26
CA SER A 373 27.03 2.38 1.50
C SER A 373 27.41 1.56 2.73
N SER A 374 28.54 0.83 2.64
CA SER A 374 29.14 0.14 3.79
C SER A 374 29.73 1.09 4.84
N ASN A 375 29.89 2.38 4.52
CA ASN A 375 30.32 3.43 5.43
C ASN A 375 29.36 4.62 5.36
N PRO A 376 28.15 4.50 5.95
CA PRO A 376 27.14 5.54 5.89
C PRO A 376 27.58 6.79 6.66
N ALA A 377 27.19 7.96 6.15
CA ALA A 377 27.34 9.22 6.85
C ALA A 377 26.38 9.28 8.06
N PRO A 378 26.79 9.89 9.18
CA PRO A 378 26.00 9.88 10.43
C PRO A 378 24.81 10.85 10.41
N ASP A 379 24.75 11.75 9.42
CA ASP A 379 23.71 12.76 9.26
C ASP A 379 22.60 12.28 8.28
N PRO A 380 21.41 11.88 8.79
CA PRO A 380 20.33 11.39 7.94
C PRO A 380 19.62 12.53 7.18
N LEU A 381 18.81 12.15 6.19
CA LEU A 381 17.86 13.03 5.52
C LEU A 381 16.44 12.77 6.06
N PHE A 382 15.84 13.76 6.70
CA PHE A 382 14.44 13.74 7.13
C PHE A 382 13.59 14.41 6.05
N MET A 383 12.65 13.68 5.47
CA MET A 383 11.77 14.21 4.42
C MET A 383 10.39 14.51 4.99
N LEU A 384 9.91 15.73 4.77
CA LEU A 384 8.68 16.28 5.33
C LEU A 384 7.69 16.53 4.20
N ALA A 385 6.60 15.76 4.19
CA ALA A 385 5.60 15.81 3.13
C ALA A 385 4.70 17.05 3.25
N GLY A 386 3.99 17.35 2.16
CA GLY A 386 3.12 18.51 2.02
C GLY A 386 1.67 18.22 2.38
N GLY A 387 0.76 18.85 1.64
CA GLY A 387 -0.68 18.83 1.90
C GLY A 387 -1.14 20.14 2.55
N PRO A 388 -1.13 20.31 3.89
CA PRO A 388 -0.90 19.32 4.96
C PRO A 388 -1.81 18.09 4.83
N GLY A 389 -1.46 16.97 5.48
CA GLY A 389 -2.24 15.73 5.36
C GLY A 389 -1.53 14.59 4.65
N GLN A 390 -0.39 14.85 3.99
CA GLN A 390 0.36 13.79 3.31
C GLN A 390 1.25 12.98 4.25
N ALA A 391 1.17 11.65 4.15
CA ALA A 391 2.07 10.74 4.84
C ALA A 391 3.45 10.72 4.16
N ALA A 392 4.53 10.99 4.90
CA ALA A 392 5.88 11.00 4.35
C ALA A 392 6.31 9.61 3.84
N SER A 393 5.85 8.54 4.50
CA SER A 393 6.15 7.16 4.10
C SER A 393 5.50 6.73 2.79
N GLU A 394 4.52 7.49 2.29
CA GLU A 394 3.79 7.23 1.05
C GLU A 394 4.17 8.25 -0.04
N ALA A 395 4.15 9.55 0.28
CA ALA A 395 4.31 10.63 -0.70
C ALA A 395 5.70 10.63 -1.37
N PHE A 396 6.74 10.21 -0.65
CA PHE A 396 8.11 10.24 -1.17
C PHE A 396 8.56 8.95 -1.86
N LEU A 397 7.81 7.84 -1.78
CA LEU A 397 8.20 6.57 -2.38
C LEU A 397 8.59 6.65 -3.86
N PRO A 398 7.80 7.29 -4.75
CA PRO A 398 8.18 7.37 -6.16
C PRO A 398 9.41 8.26 -6.39
N MET A 399 9.73 9.15 -5.45
CA MET A 399 10.82 10.11 -5.56
C MET A 399 12.14 9.61 -4.94
N LEU A 400 12.10 8.61 -4.05
CA LEU A 400 13.30 8.05 -3.41
C LEU A 400 14.37 7.57 -4.41
N PRO A 401 14.04 6.87 -5.52
CA PRO A 401 15.04 6.48 -6.53
C PRO A 401 15.70 7.69 -7.22
N LEU A 402 14.98 8.82 -7.34
CA LEU A 402 15.52 10.04 -7.97
C LEU A 402 16.58 10.73 -7.07
N LEU A 403 16.61 10.39 -5.79
CA LEU A 403 17.61 10.84 -4.81
C LEU A 403 18.71 9.80 -4.52
N GLU A 404 18.88 8.78 -5.36
CA GLU A 404 19.82 7.66 -5.14
C GLU A 404 21.22 8.12 -4.69
N ARG A 405 21.75 9.21 -5.26
CA ARG A 405 23.10 9.69 -4.89
C ARG A 405 23.18 10.21 -3.45
N VAL A 406 22.08 10.70 -2.89
CA VAL A 406 21.98 11.13 -1.49
C VAL A 406 21.74 9.90 -0.61
N THR A 407 20.75 9.07 -0.97
CA THR A 407 20.34 7.89 -0.20
C THR A 407 21.40 6.79 -0.20
N PHE A 408 22.33 6.78 -1.16
CA PHE A 408 23.47 5.87 -1.16
C PHE A 408 24.35 6.04 0.09
N LYS A 409 24.56 7.29 0.55
CA LYS A 409 25.42 7.57 1.72
C LYS A 409 24.68 7.84 3.01
N ARG A 410 23.38 8.12 2.98
CA ARG A 410 22.63 8.59 4.14
C ARG A 410 21.35 7.80 4.30
N ASP A 411 21.02 7.54 5.56
CA ASP A 411 19.70 7.06 5.90
C ASP A 411 18.66 8.12 5.53
N VAL A 412 17.52 7.70 4.99
CA VAL A 412 16.34 8.54 4.84
C VAL A 412 15.34 8.16 5.91
N VAL A 413 14.90 9.15 6.68
CA VAL A 413 13.89 8.98 7.73
C VAL A 413 12.59 9.60 7.26
N LEU A 414 11.55 8.77 7.22
CA LEU A 414 10.19 9.13 6.88
C LEU A 414 9.36 8.96 8.15
N VAL A 415 8.83 10.06 8.66
CA VAL A 415 7.90 10.06 9.79
C VAL A 415 6.56 10.49 9.25
N ASP A 416 5.57 9.62 9.36
CA ASP A 416 4.20 10.05 9.12
C ASP A 416 3.84 11.03 10.24
N GLN A 417 3.51 12.25 9.87
CA GLN A 417 3.07 13.26 10.83
C GLN A 417 1.85 12.72 11.59
N ARG A 418 1.70 13.06 12.88
CA ARG A 418 0.45 12.82 13.61
C ARG A 418 -0.75 13.24 12.75
N GLY A 419 -1.69 12.34 12.54
CA GLY A 419 -2.87 12.57 11.70
C GLY A 419 -2.70 12.17 10.24
N THR A 420 -1.55 11.63 9.81
CA THR A 420 -1.31 11.11 8.45
C THR A 420 -0.97 9.63 8.46
N GLY A 421 -1.27 8.93 7.35
CA GLY A 421 -0.79 7.58 7.08
C GLY A 421 -1.07 6.64 8.24
N LYS A 422 -0.02 6.02 8.79
CA LYS A 422 -0.15 5.11 9.94
C LYS A 422 0.02 5.78 11.31
N SER A 423 0.13 7.11 11.36
CA SER A 423 0.33 7.90 12.59
C SER A 423 -0.97 8.47 13.16
N ASN A 424 -1.86 7.61 13.65
CA ASN A 424 -3.20 7.99 14.15
C ASN A 424 -3.94 8.93 13.16
N PRO A 425 -4.25 8.45 11.94
CA PRO A 425 -4.76 9.28 10.86
C PRO A 425 -6.06 10.01 11.25
N LEU A 426 -6.15 11.29 10.89
CA LEU A 426 -7.37 12.08 11.00
C LEU A 426 -8.10 12.02 9.67
N HIS A 427 -8.75 10.88 9.45
CA HIS A 427 -9.50 10.61 8.23
C HIS A 427 -10.92 11.16 8.33
N CYS A 428 -11.36 11.85 7.27
CA CYS A 428 -12.77 12.11 7.02
C CYS A 428 -13.18 11.29 5.80
N GLU A 429 -14.29 10.57 5.88
CA GLU A 429 -14.94 9.98 4.71
C GLU A 429 -15.50 11.15 3.89
N SER A 430 -14.65 11.70 3.03
CA SER A 430 -15.01 12.87 2.24
C SER A 430 -16.22 12.51 1.37
N ALA A 431 -17.14 13.46 1.19
CA ALA A 431 -18.29 13.28 0.28
C ALA A 431 -17.88 12.94 -1.17
N VAL A 432 -16.59 13.07 -1.51
CA VAL A 432 -15.96 12.70 -2.79
C VAL A 432 -15.99 11.19 -3.05
N GLU A 433 -16.04 10.33 -2.03
CA GLU A 433 -16.24 8.88 -2.23
C GLU A 433 -17.71 8.53 -2.54
N SER A 434 -18.65 9.42 -2.24
CA SER A 434 -20.10 9.19 -2.34
C SER A 434 -20.83 10.02 -3.42
N GLU A 435 -20.21 11.07 -3.96
CA GLU A 435 -20.77 11.94 -5.00
C GLU A 435 -19.97 11.82 -6.30
N PRO A 436 -20.62 11.80 -7.48
CA PRO A 436 -19.93 11.71 -8.76
C PRO A 436 -18.89 12.85 -8.87
N LEU A 437 -17.71 12.50 -9.41
CA LEU A 437 -16.48 13.28 -9.62
C LEU A 437 -16.64 14.64 -10.37
N GLY A 438 -17.85 15.17 -10.50
CA GLY A 438 -18.18 16.51 -10.96
C GLY A 438 -19.44 17.09 -10.33
N GLY A 439 -19.59 17.04 -9.01
CA GLY A 439 -20.61 17.83 -8.31
C GLY A 439 -20.20 19.30 -8.23
N ARG A 440 -21.16 20.21 -8.44
CA ARG A 440 -21.07 21.66 -8.14
C ARG A 440 -20.26 21.90 -6.85
N LEU A 441 -19.34 22.87 -6.86
CA LEU A 441 -18.58 23.22 -5.63
C LEU A 441 -19.54 23.34 -4.44
N PRO A 442 -19.25 22.65 -3.32
CA PRO A 442 -20.19 22.57 -2.20
C PRO A 442 -20.40 23.97 -1.62
N TYR A 443 -21.65 24.29 -1.27
CA TYR A 443 -21.93 25.55 -0.59
C TYR A 443 -21.32 25.54 0.81
N ALA A 444 -20.99 26.71 1.35
CA ALA A 444 -20.39 26.84 2.69
C ALA A 444 -21.18 26.08 3.79
N ASP A 445 -22.52 26.12 3.76
CA ASP A 445 -23.36 25.41 4.73
C ASP A 445 -23.31 23.88 4.59
N GLU A 446 -23.06 23.38 3.38
CA GLU A 446 -22.88 21.96 3.13
C GLU A 446 -21.51 21.49 3.65
N VAL A 447 -20.45 22.23 3.34
CA VAL A 447 -19.10 21.99 3.87
C VAL A 447 -19.12 22.00 5.40
N TYR A 448 -19.78 22.98 6.03
CA TYR A 448 -19.89 23.04 7.48
C TYR A 448 -20.59 21.81 8.07
N ARG A 449 -21.70 21.35 7.47
CA ARG A 449 -22.41 20.14 7.94
C ARG A 449 -21.57 18.88 7.79
N GLN A 450 -20.94 18.68 6.63
CA GLN A 450 -20.07 17.54 6.37
C GLN A 450 -18.89 17.53 7.35
N MET A 451 -18.23 18.66 7.53
CA MET A 451 -17.10 18.76 8.44
C MET A 451 -17.51 18.59 9.91
N THR A 452 -18.71 19.05 10.28
CA THR A 452 -19.26 18.80 11.62
C THR A 452 -19.46 17.32 11.86
N HIS A 453 -20.00 16.59 10.87
CA HIS A 453 -20.14 15.15 10.94
C HIS A 453 -18.77 14.47 11.09
N CYS A 454 -17.79 14.80 10.24
CA CYS A 454 -16.46 14.21 10.34
C CYS A 454 -15.84 14.43 11.73
N VAL A 455 -15.81 15.68 12.20
CA VAL A 455 -15.19 16.04 13.48
C VAL A 455 -15.86 15.33 14.67
N GLN A 456 -17.18 15.10 14.61
CA GLN A 456 -17.93 14.50 15.72
C GLN A 456 -17.95 12.96 15.69
N GLU A 457 -18.06 12.35 14.51
CA GLU A 457 -18.38 10.93 14.38
C GLU A 457 -17.20 10.09 13.85
N GLU A 458 -16.29 10.69 13.07
CA GLU A 458 -15.26 9.95 12.33
C GLU A 458 -13.87 10.11 12.93
N LEU A 459 -13.48 11.33 13.34
CA LEU A 459 -12.13 11.60 13.83
C LEU A 459 -11.80 10.78 15.09
N ARG A 460 -10.66 10.08 15.02
CA ARG A 460 -10.11 9.30 16.13
C ARG A 460 -8.94 10.02 16.79
N GLY A 461 -9.20 11.21 17.30
CA GLY A 461 -8.24 12.04 18.03
C GLY A 461 -8.80 13.43 18.31
N ASP A 462 -8.11 14.21 19.12
CA ASP A 462 -8.49 15.61 19.36
C ASP A 462 -7.72 16.53 18.40
N PRO A 463 -8.38 17.07 17.34
CA PRO A 463 -7.70 17.83 16.29
C PRO A 463 -7.00 19.09 16.79
N ARG A 464 -7.29 19.57 18.02
CA ARG A 464 -6.54 20.68 18.64
C ARG A 464 -5.06 20.38 18.78
N PHE A 465 -4.67 19.10 18.93
CA PHE A 465 -3.27 18.71 19.15
C PHE A 465 -2.54 18.27 17.87
N TYR A 466 -3.08 18.61 16.69
CA TYR A 466 -2.55 18.24 15.38
C TYR A 466 -1.99 19.44 14.61
N THR A 467 -1.32 20.34 15.33
CA THR A 467 -0.62 21.52 14.77
C THR A 467 0.79 21.16 14.28
N THR A 468 1.35 21.97 13.38
CA THR A 468 2.73 21.86 12.87
C THR A 468 3.76 21.89 14.00
N GLU A 469 3.60 22.75 15.01
CA GLU A 469 4.56 22.85 16.12
C GLU A 469 4.67 21.54 16.91
N ILE A 470 3.54 20.94 17.27
CA ILE A 470 3.53 19.67 17.99
C ILE A 470 4.07 18.54 17.11
N ALA A 471 3.71 18.51 15.82
CA ALA A 471 4.30 17.55 14.87
C ALA A 471 5.83 17.64 14.80
N MET A 472 6.42 18.84 14.93
CA MET A 472 7.88 18.99 14.94
C MET A 472 8.52 18.62 16.29
N GLN A 473 7.79 18.70 17.40
CA GLN A 473 8.22 18.14 18.69
C GLN A 473 8.28 16.61 18.63
N ASP A 474 7.31 15.99 17.96
CA ASP A 474 7.31 14.55 17.67
C ASP A 474 8.50 14.15 16.79
N LEU A 475 8.79 14.93 15.75
CA LEU A 475 9.95 14.69 14.88
C LEU A 475 11.26 14.70 15.68
N GLU A 476 11.38 15.60 16.66
CA GLU A 476 12.53 15.65 17.57
C GLU A 476 12.58 14.42 18.50
N ALA A 477 11.43 13.95 18.98
CA ALA A 477 11.37 12.71 19.76
C ALA A 477 11.84 11.50 18.94
N VAL A 478 11.42 11.41 17.67
CA VAL A 478 11.88 10.38 16.74
C VAL A 478 13.38 10.48 16.49
N ARG A 479 13.92 11.67 16.21
CA ARG A 479 15.37 11.88 16.02
C ARG A 479 16.18 11.38 17.22
N LYS A 480 15.74 11.73 18.44
CA LYS A 480 16.37 11.26 19.69
C LYS A 480 16.27 9.76 19.85
N ALA A 481 15.09 9.17 19.61
CA ALA A 481 14.85 7.74 19.75
C ALA A 481 15.70 6.90 18.78
N LEU A 482 15.94 7.42 17.56
CA LEU A 482 16.83 6.81 16.56
C LEU A 482 18.32 7.03 16.84
N GLY A 483 18.67 7.90 17.80
CA GLY A 483 20.06 8.18 18.17
C GLY A 483 20.83 9.05 17.17
N TYR A 484 20.14 9.77 16.27
CA TYR A 484 20.80 10.64 15.30
C TYR A 484 21.30 11.93 15.96
N GLY A 485 22.39 12.50 15.42
CA GLY A 485 22.90 13.82 15.78
C GLY A 485 22.14 14.92 15.05
N GLN A 486 22.85 15.76 14.30
CA GLN A 486 22.22 16.73 13.40
C GLN A 486 21.62 16.05 12.17
N VAL A 487 20.54 16.62 11.64
CA VAL A 487 19.80 16.10 10.49
C VAL A 487 19.81 17.07 9.32
N ASN A 488 19.67 16.54 8.11
CA ASN A 488 19.37 17.34 6.93
C ASN A 488 17.85 17.29 6.70
N LEU A 489 17.19 18.42 6.49
CA LEU A 489 15.75 18.48 6.24
C LEU A 489 15.47 18.66 4.75
N LEU A 490 14.48 17.96 4.22
CA LEU A 490 13.88 18.24 2.92
C LEU A 490 12.37 18.37 3.10
N GLY A 491 11.85 19.57 2.92
CA GLY A 491 10.41 19.85 2.97
C GLY A 491 9.89 20.22 1.60
N VAL A 492 8.69 19.73 1.27
CA VAL A 492 7.98 20.10 0.02
C VAL A 492 6.64 20.73 0.38
N SER A 493 6.29 21.86 -0.24
CA SER A 493 5.01 22.54 -0.01
C SER A 493 4.81 22.91 1.48
N TYR A 494 3.68 22.54 2.10
CA TYR A 494 3.49 22.62 3.56
C TYR A 494 4.66 21.99 4.37
N GLY A 495 5.33 20.95 3.86
CA GLY A 495 6.53 20.38 4.47
C GLY A 495 7.67 21.38 4.65
N THR A 496 7.70 22.47 3.87
CA THR A 496 8.63 23.60 4.09
C THR A 496 8.29 24.41 5.34
N ARG A 497 7.00 24.60 5.65
CA ARG A 497 6.56 25.18 6.93
C ARG A 497 6.94 24.28 8.10
N ALA A 498 6.75 22.96 7.95
CA ALA A 498 7.19 21.99 8.94
C ALA A 498 8.70 22.06 9.16
N ALA A 499 9.50 22.07 8.08
CA ALA A 499 10.96 22.21 8.15
C ALA A 499 11.39 23.52 8.85
N LEU A 500 10.80 24.65 8.47
CA LEU A 500 11.06 25.96 9.08
C LEU A 500 10.70 25.94 10.58
N THR A 501 9.56 25.33 10.93
CA THR A 501 9.13 25.18 12.33
C THR A 501 10.14 24.35 13.12
N TYR A 502 10.63 23.23 12.58
CA TYR A 502 11.67 22.44 13.21
C TYR A 502 12.99 23.22 13.36
N MET A 503 13.39 23.99 12.33
CA MET A 503 14.57 24.86 12.39
C MET A 503 14.45 25.94 13.47
N ARG A 504 13.26 26.49 13.68
CA ARG A 504 12.98 27.48 14.74
C ARG A 504 13.06 26.87 16.13
N LEU A 505 12.48 25.68 16.33
CA LEU A 505 12.42 25.00 17.63
C LEU A 505 13.75 24.35 18.02
N TYR A 506 14.47 23.79 17.04
CA TYR A 506 15.67 22.97 17.24
C TYR A 506 16.82 23.36 16.29
N PRO A 507 17.21 24.64 16.19
CA PRO A 507 18.20 25.12 15.21
C PRO A 507 19.55 24.39 15.31
N GLN A 508 19.97 24.02 16.52
CA GLN A 508 21.20 23.28 16.79
C GLN A 508 21.21 21.85 16.23
N ASN A 509 20.03 21.28 15.95
CA ASN A 509 19.89 19.91 15.45
C ASN A 509 19.77 19.86 13.92
N VAL A 510 19.77 21.00 13.23
CA VAL A 510 19.66 21.05 11.77
C VAL A 510 21.02 21.37 11.16
N ARG A 511 21.47 20.52 10.23
CA ARG A 511 22.73 20.68 9.50
C ARG A 511 22.54 21.45 8.19
N THR A 512 21.51 21.10 7.42
CA THR A 512 21.13 21.79 6.17
C THR A 512 19.61 21.68 5.97
N ALA A 513 19.02 22.61 5.22
CA ALA A 513 17.61 22.55 4.83
C ALA A 513 17.44 22.67 3.31
N ILE A 514 16.53 21.88 2.74
CA ILE A 514 16.07 21.96 1.36
C ILE A 514 14.58 22.24 1.42
N LEU A 515 14.17 23.39 0.89
CA LEU A 515 12.78 23.84 0.91
C LEU A 515 12.30 24.03 -0.53
N ASP A 516 11.34 23.23 -0.96
CA ASP A 516 10.85 23.19 -2.34
C ASP A 516 9.35 23.52 -2.39
N GLY A 517 8.98 24.57 -3.11
CA GLY A 517 7.64 25.16 -3.04
C GLY A 517 7.40 25.79 -1.66
N VAL A 518 8.05 26.92 -1.41
CA VAL A 518 8.22 27.48 -0.06
C VAL A 518 6.94 28.10 0.49
N VAL A 519 6.60 27.74 1.73
CA VAL A 519 5.59 28.37 2.58
C VAL A 519 6.33 29.16 3.66
N PRO A 520 6.52 30.48 3.48
CA PRO A 520 7.40 31.27 4.34
C PRO A 520 6.73 31.55 5.70
N PRO A 521 7.51 31.95 6.72
CA PRO A 521 6.96 32.29 8.02
C PRO A 521 5.94 33.44 7.92
N GLY A 522 4.80 33.29 8.59
CA GLY A 522 3.72 34.28 8.61
C GLY A 522 2.82 34.30 7.36
N TRP A 523 3.03 33.39 6.41
CA TRP A 523 2.19 33.26 5.22
C TRP A 523 1.17 32.13 5.41
N ALA A 524 -0.10 32.41 5.11
CA ALA A 524 -1.18 31.43 5.16
C ALA A 524 -1.39 30.72 3.83
N ILE A 525 -1.48 29.41 3.88
CA ILE A 525 -1.91 28.58 2.75
C ILE A 525 -3.27 29.08 2.30
N GLY A 526 -3.40 29.31 0.99
CA GLY A 526 -4.61 29.83 0.35
C GLY A 526 -4.75 31.34 0.31
N GLN A 527 -3.90 32.14 0.97
CA GLN A 527 -4.06 33.60 1.01
C GLN A 527 -3.93 34.30 -0.36
N SER A 528 -3.27 33.65 -1.32
CA SER A 528 -3.06 34.14 -2.68
C SER A 528 -3.36 33.09 -3.76
N LEU A 529 -4.23 32.13 -3.45
CA LEU A 529 -4.50 30.97 -4.30
C LEU A 529 -4.91 31.38 -5.72
N ARG A 530 -5.78 32.36 -5.86
CA ARG A 530 -6.36 32.77 -7.15
C ARG A 530 -5.34 33.53 -7.98
N ARG A 531 -4.62 34.48 -7.37
CA ARG A 531 -3.55 35.23 -8.02
C ARG A 531 -2.43 34.32 -8.48
N ASP A 532 -2.00 33.38 -7.64
CA ASP A 532 -0.85 32.54 -7.95
C ASP A 532 -1.20 31.52 -9.05
N ALA A 533 -2.41 30.98 -9.05
CA ALA A 533 -2.94 30.18 -10.17
C ALA A 533 -3.09 30.99 -11.47
N GLN A 534 -3.56 32.23 -11.39
CA GLN A 534 -3.63 33.14 -12.55
C GLN A 534 -2.25 33.40 -13.13
N ARG A 535 -1.27 33.73 -12.28
CA ARG A 535 0.13 33.97 -12.67
C ARG A 535 0.72 32.76 -13.38
N ALA A 536 0.50 31.55 -12.86
CA ALA A 536 0.96 30.32 -13.50
C ALA A 536 0.33 30.12 -14.90
N LEU A 537 -0.98 30.33 -15.04
CA LEU A 537 -1.67 30.24 -16.33
C LEU A 537 -1.17 31.27 -17.33
N ASP A 538 -0.96 32.51 -16.90
CA ASP A 538 -0.45 33.60 -17.75
C ASP A 538 0.98 33.32 -18.23
N LEU A 539 1.82 32.71 -17.39
CA LEU A 539 3.16 32.24 -17.78
C LEU A 539 3.09 31.12 -18.81
N ILE A 540 2.17 30.18 -18.66
CA ILE A 540 1.93 29.09 -19.63
C ILE A 540 1.48 29.67 -20.98
N PHE A 541 0.55 30.63 -20.99
CA PHE A 541 0.12 31.30 -22.21
C PHE A 541 1.24 32.10 -22.86
N THR A 542 2.04 32.82 -22.07
CA THR A 542 3.20 33.56 -22.56
C THR A 542 4.21 32.61 -23.21
N ARG A 543 4.47 31.46 -22.59
CA ARG A 543 5.33 30.42 -23.16
C ARG A 543 4.77 29.88 -24.48
N CYS A 544 3.46 29.62 -24.56
CA CYS A 544 2.83 29.13 -25.80
C CYS A 544 2.91 30.18 -26.91
N ALA A 545 2.69 31.46 -26.61
CA ALA A 545 2.83 32.54 -27.58
C ALA A 545 4.30 32.71 -28.06
N GLY A 546 5.28 32.38 -27.20
CA GLY A 546 6.70 32.37 -27.55
C GLY A 546 7.13 31.18 -28.41
N ASP A 547 6.48 30.02 -28.25
CA ASP A 547 6.72 28.80 -29.01
C ASP A 547 6.08 28.86 -30.41
N PRO A 548 6.84 28.74 -31.52
CA PRO A 548 6.28 28.86 -32.87
C PRO A 548 5.17 27.85 -33.18
N ALA A 549 5.33 26.59 -32.78
CA ALA A 549 4.34 25.53 -33.07
C ALA A 549 3.08 25.72 -32.23
N CYS A 550 3.22 26.07 -30.95
CA CYS A 550 2.09 26.34 -30.08
C CYS A 550 1.32 27.61 -30.52
N ARG A 551 2.04 28.69 -30.87
CA ARG A 551 1.44 29.93 -31.37
C ARG A 551 0.68 29.74 -32.68
N GLU A 552 1.24 28.95 -33.60
CA GLU A 552 0.58 28.64 -34.88
C GLU A 552 -0.68 27.80 -34.66
N ALA A 553 -0.61 26.80 -33.77
CA ALA A 553 -1.76 25.95 -33.45
C ALA A 553 -2.85 26.68 -32.66
N PHE A 554 -2.48 27.55 -31.72
CA PHE A 554 -3.40 28.17 -30.75
C PHE A 554 -3.21 29.70 -30.66
N PRO A 555 -3.42 30.46 -31.76
CA PRO A 555 -3.10 31.90 -31.79
C PRO A 555 -3.97 32.76 -30.87
N ASN A 556 -5.15 32.26 -30.44
CA ASN A 556 -6.12 33.00 -29.63
C ASN A 556 -6.37 32.37 -28.25
N LEU A 557 -5.44 31.55 -27.75
CA LEU A 557 -5.65 30.70 -26.56
C LEU A 557 -6.19 31.44 -25.32
N SER A 558 -5.67 32.64 -25.01
CA SER A 558 -6.14 33.44 -23.87
C SER A 558 -7.59 33.90 -24.02
N GLU A 559 -8.01 34.21 -25.26
CA GLU A 559 -9.37 34.63 -25.57
C GLU A 559 -10.33 33.42 -25.58
N GLU A 560 -9.88 32.29 -26.12
CA GLU A 560 -10.60 31.02 -26.06
C GLU A 560 -10.88 30.59 -24.61
N TRP A 561 -9.90 30.74 -23.71
CA TRP A 561 -10.08 30.50 -22.29
C TRP A 561 -11.17 31.37 -21.66
N LYS A 562 -11.15 32.69 -21.92
CA LYS A 562 -12.17 33.62 -21.41
C LYS A 562 -13.56 33.26 -21.90
N GLN A 563 -13.70 32.96 -23.19
CA GLN A 563 -14.97 32.59 -23.79
C GLN A 563 -15.50 31.25 -23.25
N LEU A 564 -14.60 30.27 -23.05
CA LEU A 564 -14.95 29.00 -22.42
C LEU A 564 -15.53 29.22 -21.02
N LEU A 565 -14.83 29.96 -20.15
CA LEU A 565 -15.32 30.24 -18.80
C LEU A 565 -16.62 31.04 -18.81
N GLN A 566 -16.75 32.05 -19.69
CA GLN A 566 -17.98 32.83 -19.82
C GLN A 566 -19.18 31.94 -20.19
N ARG A 567 -18.98 31.00 -21.12
CA ARG A 567 -20.01 30.04 -21.53
C ARG A 567 -20.40 29.11 -20.38
N LEU A 568 -19.42 28.57 -19.64
CA LEU A 568 -19.66 27.67 -18.52
C LEU A 568 -20.30 28.35 -17.31
N ARG A 569 -20.09 29.67 -17.11
CA ARG A 569 -20.83 30.46 -16.10
C ARG A 569 -22.31 30.61 -16.44
N GLN A 570 -22.65 30.67 -17.73
CA GLN A 570 -24.04 30.78 -18.18
C GLN A 570 -24.72 29.40 -18.17
N THR A 571 -24.02 28.38 -18.65
CA THR A 571 -24.54 27.02 -18.79
C THR A 571 -23.42 26.02 -18.48
N PRO A 572 -23.41 25.42 -17.28
CA PRO A 572 -22.51 24.31 -16.96
C PRO A 572 -22.68 23.16 -17.97
N ALA A 573 -21.58 22.49 -18.31
CA ALA A 573 -21.58 21.37 -19.25
C ALA A 573 -21.58 20.03 -18.51
N GLU A 574 -22.38 19.07 -18.95
CA GLU A 574 -22.33 17.70 -18.46
C GLU A 574 -21.48 16.85 -19.40
N VAL A 575 -20.44 16.21 -18.89
CA VAL A 575 -19.60 15.28 -19.67
C VAL A 575 -19.59 13.91 -19.04
N SER A 576 -19.53 12.87 -19.88
CA SER A 576 -19.28 11.51 -19.44
C SER A 576 -17.92 11.06 -19.96
N VAL A 577 -17.04 10.63 -19.06
CA VAL A 577 -15.70 10.10 -19.37
C VAL A 577 -15.48 8.77 -18.66
N PRO A 578 -14.71 7.82 -19.24
CA PRO A 578 -14.37 6.59 -18.53
C PRO A 578 -13.45 6.90 -17.34
N HIS A 579 -13.77 6.38 -16.17
CA HIS A 579 -12.95 6.51 -14.98
C HIS A 579 -11.57 5.86 -15.22
N PRO A 580 -10.44 6.52 -14.87
CA PRO A 580 -9.10 6.03 -15.22
C PRO A 580 -8.72 4.69 -14.56
N THR A 581 -9.41 4.29 -13.48
CA THR A 581 -9.13 3.03 -12.76
C THR A 581 -10.13 1.92 -13.08
N THR A 582 -11.43 2.24 -13.15
CA THR A 582 -12.50 1.23 -13.33
C THR A 582 -12.93 1.09 -14.79
N GLY A 583 -12.68 2.12 -15.62
CA GLY A 583 -13.17 2.19 -17.01
C GLY A 583 -14.67 2.48 -17.12
N GLU A 584 -15.39 2.61 -16.00
CA GLU A 584 -16.82 2.89 -15.98
C GLU A 584 -17.10 4.34 -16.38
N ALA A 585 -18.23 4.57 -17.05
CA ALA A 585 -18.66 5.91 -17.42
C ALA A 585 -18.96 6.74 -16.17
N THR A 586 -18.21 7.83 -15.99
CA THR A 586 -18.36 8.79 -14.90
C THR A 586 -18.90 10.09 -15.46
N ALA A 587 -20.06 10.52 -14.96
CA ALA A 587 -20.64 11.82 -15.29
C ALA A 587 -20.01 12.92 -14.42
N ILE A 588 -19.67 14.05 -15.03
CA ILE A 588 -19.01 15.19 -14.39
C ILE A 588 -19.71 16.47 -14.87
N SER A 589 -20.20 17.28 -13.93
CA SER A 589 -20.68 18.64 -14.20
C SER A 589 -19.51 19.63 -14.19
N LEU A 590 -19.33 20.32 -15.30
CA LEU A 590 -18.26 21.28 -15.55
C LEU A 590 -18.81 22.70 -15.50
N SER A 591 -18.68 23.33 -14.32
CA SER A 591 -18.84 24.77 -14.17
C SER A 591 -17.53 25.51 -14.54
N ALA A 592 -17.59 26.84 -14.64
CA ALA A 592 -16.38 27.64 -14.87
C ALA A 592 -15.40 27.50 -13.70
N GLU A 593 -15.90 27.41 -12.48
CA GLU A 593 -15.12 27.25 -11.26
C GLU A 593 -14.48 25.85 -11.20
N THR A 594 -15.23 24.81 -11.58
CA THR A 594 -14.71 23.45 -11.71
C THR A 594 -13.57 23.41 -12.72
N VAL A 595 -13.78 23.96 -13.93
CA VAL A 595 -12.76 24.00 -14.99
C VAL A 595 -11.53 24.83 -14.58
N GLY A 596 -11.73 25.94 -13.87
CA GLY A 596 -10.63 26.69 -13.26
C GLY A 596 -9.78 25.82 -12.35
N MET A 597 -10.39 25.02 -11.47
CA MET A 597 -9.63 24.08 -10.64
C MET A 597 -8.95 22.97 -11.41
N MET A 598 -9.59 22.42 -12.43
CA MET A 598 -8.97 21.40 -13.26
C MET A 598 -7.67 21.92 -13.86
N VAL A 599 -7.71 23.13 -14.45
CA VAL A 599 -6.52 23.79 -15.01
C VAL A 599 -5.48 24.07 -13.93
N ARG A 600 -5.90 24.54 -12.75
CA ARG A 600 -5.00 24.74 -11.62
C ARG A 600 -4.30 23.43 -11.22
N LEU A 601 -5.03 22.35 -11.03
CA LEU A 601 -4.48 21.06 -10.61
C LEU A 601 -3.54 20.47 -11.67
N ILE A 602 -3.91 20.54 -12.95
CA ILE A 602 -3.05 20.13 -14.07
C ILE A 602 -1.74 20.94 -14.09
N SER A 603 -1.79 22.23 -13.74
CA SER A 603 -0.60 23.10 -13.71
C SER A 603 0.39 22.81 -12.57
N TYR A 604 0.06 21.94 -11.60
CA TYR A 604 1.01 21.52 -10.57
C TYR A 604 2.23 20.81 -11.18
N SER A 605 2.05 20.05 -12.26
CA SER A 605 3.13 19.35 -12.96
C SER A 605 3.43 20.04 -14.28
N SER A 606 4.71 20.31 -14.56
CA SER A 606 5.15 20.84 -15.86
C SER A 606 4.82 19.92 -17.03
N ASP A 607 4.79 18.61 -16.78
CA ASP A 607 4.53 17.61 -17.82
C ASP A 607 3.05 17.63 -18.23
N TYR A 608 2.15 17.77 -17.25
CA TYR A 608 0.72 17.93 -17.53
C TYR A 608 0.39 19.34 -18.02
N ALA A 609 1.10 20.38 -17.54
CA ALA A 609 0.94 21.74 -18.03
C ALA A 609 1.26 21.88 -19.53
N ALA A 610 2.12 21.01 -20.09
CA ALA A 610 2.39 20.96 -21.52
C ALA A 610 1.18 20.55 -22.39
N LEU A 611 0.13 19.98 -21.77
CA LEU A 611 -1.13 19.64 -22.44
C LEU A 611 -2.13 20.81 -22.46
N LEU A 612 -1.97 21.80 -21.57
CA LEU A 612 -3.01 22.81 -21.32
C LEU A 612 -3.41 23.62 -22.56
N PRO A 613 -2.51 24.07 -23.45
CA PRO A 613 -2.94 24.78 -24.67
C PRO A 613 -3.91 23.97 -25.52
N TRP A 614 -3.58 22.71 -25.79
CA TRP A 614 -4.46 21.82 -26.55
C TRP A 614 -5.76 21.52 -25.80
N LEU A 615 -5.70 21.21 -24.50
CA LEU A 615 -6.89 20.92 -23.70
C LEU A 615 -7.87 22.11 -23.64
N ILE A 616 -7.35 23.32 -23.43
CA ILE A 616 -8.15 24.55 -23.40
C ILE A 616 -8.74 24.84 -24.78
N HIS A 617 -7.95 24.70 -25.84
CA HIS A 617 -8.43 24.90 -27.20
C HIS A 617 -9.57 23.92 -27.54
N THR A 618 -9.37 22.63 -27.31
CA THR A 618 -10.39 21.59 -27.58
C THR A 618 -11.65 21.81 -26.74
N ALA A 619 -11.52 22.18 -25.47
CA ALA A 619 -12.66 22.56 -24.62
C ALA A 619 -13.37 23.82 -25.13
N ALA A 620 -12.63 24.82 -25.62
CA ALA A 620 -13.22 26.03 -26.20
C ALA A 620 -14.03 25.72 -27.47
N GLN A 621 -13.64 24.71 -28.26
CA GLN A 621 -14.38 24.20 -29.42
C GLN A 621 -15.59 23.32 -29.06
N GLY A 622 -15.81 23.03 -27.77
CA GLY A 622 -16.98 22.31 -27.27
C GLY A 622 -16.73 20.86 -26.85
N ASP A 623 -15.51 20.35 -27.01
CA ASP A 623 -15.15 19.01 -26.50
C ASP A 623 -14.36 19.13 -25.19
N LEU A 624 -15.06 18.97 -24.06
CA LEU A 624 -14.46 19.03 -22.72
C LEU A 624 -14.00 17.65 -22.21
N GLN A 625 -14.23 16.56 -22.96
CA GLN A 625 -13.88 15.20 -22.49
C GLN A 625 -12.38 15.03 -22.23
N PRO A 626 -11.46 15.52 -23.09
CA PRO A 626 -10.03 15.40 -22.81
C PRO A 626 -9.62 16.11 -21.51
N LEU A 627 -10.16 17.31 -21.26
CA LEU A 627 -9.86 18.06 -20.05
C LEU A 627 -10.36 17.32 -18.80
N ALA A 628 -11.59 16.80 -18.84
CA ALA A 628 -12.17 16.03 -17.75
C ALA A 628 -11.40 14.72 -17.49
N ALA A 629 -10.99 14.00 -18.54
CA ALA A 629 -10.20 12.78 -18.39
C ALA A 629 -8.81 13.06 -17.79
N GLN A 630 -8.14 14.14 -18.21
CA GLN A 630 -6.85 14.53 -17.62
C GLN A 630 -6.99 14.99 -16.17
N TYR A 631 -8.09 15.66 -15.82
CA TYR A 631 -8.39 15.99 -14.43
C TYR A 631 -8.52 14.74 -13.55
N LEU A 632 -9.27 13.72 -13.99
CA LEU A 632 -9.40 12.46 -13.23
C LEU A 632 -8.05 11.77 -13.03
N LEU A 633 -7.15 11.83 -14.02
CA LEU A 633 -5.78 11.32 -13.87
C LEU A 633 -4.95 12.13 -12.89
N ALA A 634 -5.10 13.46 -12.90
CA ALA A 634 -4.42 14.35 -11.96
C ALA A 634 -4.91 14.15 -10.52
N LEU A 635 -6.21 13.95 -10.31
CA LEU A 635 -6.80 13.63 -9.01
C LEU A 635 -6.25 12.32 -8.44
N LYS A 636 -6.16 11.25 -9.24
CA LYS A 636 -5.59 9.97 -8.81
C LYS A 636 -4.17 10.13 -8.22
N GLY A 637 -3.38 11.06 -8.75
CA GLY A 637 -2.03 11.33 -8.25
C GLY A 637 -1.98 12.09 -6.93
N ASN A 638 -3.08 12.75 -6.52
CA ASN A 638 -3.09 13.75 -5.45
C ASN A 638 -4.09 13.44 -4.30
N ASP A 639 -5.26 12.85 -4.60
CA ASP A 639 -6.35 12.63 -3.64
C ASP A 639 -6.13 11.42 -2.72
N THR A 640 -5.44 10.37 -3.18
CA THR A 640 -5.24 9.14 -2.37
C THR A 640 -4.22 9.31 -1.25
N LEU A 641 -3.69 10.51 -1.02
CA LEU A 641 -2.56 10.76 -0.14
C LEU A 641 -2.79 11.88 0.89
N ILE A 642 -3.95 12.57 0.91
CA ILE A 642 -4.20 13.67 1.85
C ILE A 642 -5.28 13.27 2.86
N GLU A 643 -4.92 13.23 4.14
CA GLU A 643 -5.90 13.10 5.22
C GLU A 643 -6.64 14.43 5.43
N GLU A 644 -7.89 14.52 4.96
CA GLU A 644 -8.72 15.73 5.01
C GLU A 644 -8.90 16.27 6.43
N GLY A 645 -9.09 15.38 7.41
CA GLY A 645 -9.24 15.77 8.81
C GLY A 645 -7.97 16.44 9.35
N LEU A 646 -6.78 15.95 8.96
CA LEU A 646 -5.53 16.64 9.32
C LEU A 646 -5.37 17.95 8.54
N PHE A 647 -5.69 17.95 7.25
CA PHE A 647 -5.61 19.15 6.43
C PHE A 647 -6.35 20.32 7.09
N PHE A 648 -7.61 20.11 7.48
CA PHE A 648 -8.38 21.14 8.16
C PHE A 648 -7.95 21.38 9.61
N ALA A 649 -7.50 20.38 10.37
CA ALA A 649 -6.95 20.62 11.71
C ALA A 649 -5.80 21.64 11.71
N VAL A 650 -4.90 21.54 10.72
CA VAL A 650 -3.81 22.50 10.51
C VAL A 650 -4.33 23.85 10.01
N LEU A 651 -5.09 23.86 8.90
CA LEU A 651 -5.57 25.10 8.29
C LEU A 651 -6.38 25.95 9.26
N CYS A 652 -7.27 25.33 10.03
CA CYS A 652 -8.13 26.04 10.97
C CYS A 652 -7.37 26.62 12.16
N SER A 653 -6.25 26.01 12.53
CA SER A 653 -5.40 26.45 13.63
C SER A 653 -4.38 27.51 13.20
N GLU A 654 -3.86 27.43 11.96
CA GLU A 654 -2.65 28.15 11.56
C GLU A 654 -2.83 29.10 10.36
N ASP A 655 -3.77 28.82 9.46
CA ASP A 655 -3.92 29.52 8.17
C ASP A 655 -5.16 30.40 8.11
N VAL A 656 -6.33 29.82 8.36
CA VAL A 656 -7.64 30.51 8.27
C VAL A 656 -7.70 31.76 9.15
N PRO A 657 -7.11 31.80 10.37
CA PRO A 657 -7.05 33.03 11.15
C PRO A 657 -6.29 34.20 10.50
N LEU A 658 -5.40 33.92 9.53
CA LEU A 658 -4.60 34.92 8.82
C LEU A 658 -5.17 35.28 7.44
N LEU A 659 -6.18 34.55 6.95
CA LEU A 659 -6.77 34.82 5.64
C LEU A 659 -7.52 36.16 5.63
N PRO A 660 -7.40 36.97 4.55
CA PRO A 660 -8.10 38.26 4.45
C PRO A 660 -9.62 38.09 4.59
N PRO A 661 -10.31 38.83 5.46
CA PRO A 661 -11.72 38.58 5.79
C PRO A 661 -12.66 38.66 4.58
N GLU A 662 -12.38 39.57 3.65
CA GLU A 662 -13.17 39.78 2.42
C GLU A 662 -12.81 38.83 1.27
N GLY A 663 -11.90 37.87 1.52
CA GLY A 663 -11.36 37.00 0.47
C GLY A 663 -10.18 37.66 -0.27
N GLU A 664 -9.69 36.96 -1.29
CA GLU A 664 -8.55 37.45 -2.05
C GLU A 664 -8.96 38.59 -3.01
N PRO A 665 -8.38 39.79 -2.89
CA PRO A 665 -8.76 40.94 -3.72
C PRO A 665 -8.31 40.74 -5.18
N GLY A 666 -9.20 41.02 -6.13
CA GLY A 666 -8.90 40.98 -7.56
C GLY A 666 -9.87 40.14 -8.39
N GLU A 667 -9.87 40.39 -9.70
CA GLU A 667 -10.64 39.60 -10.67
C GLU A 667 -9.74 38.52 -11.29
N TYR A 668 -9.95 37.28 -10.87
CA TYR A 668 -9.21 36.11 -11.33
C TYR A 668 -10.15 35.05 -11.89
N PHE A 669 -9.64 34.20 -12.79
CA PHE A 669 -10.41 33.09 -13.37
C PHE A 669 -10.66 31.91 -12.42
N PHE A 670 -9.95 31.88 -11.29
CA PHE A 670 -10.01 30.82 -10.29
C PHE A 670 -10.94 31.23 -9.13
N TYR A 671 -11.59 30.26 -8.50
CA TYR A 671 -12.54 30.51 -7.41
C TYR A 671 -11.85 30.76 -6.07
N ASP A 672 -12.56 31.43 -5.16
CA ASP A 672 -12.08 31.68 -3.79
C ASP A 672 -12.49 30.55 -2.83
N VAL A 673 -11.49 29.88 -2.24
CA VAL A 673 -11.67 28.81 -1.24
C VAL A 673 -11.95 29.35 0.18
N SER A 674 -11.78 30.65 0.42
CA SER A 674 -11.76 31.22 1.76
C SER A 674 -13.09 31.03 2.49
N GLU A 675 -14.22 31.14 1.80
CA GLU A 675 -15.55 30.96 2.40
C GLU A 675 -15.79 29.51 2.81
N THR A 676 -15.47 28.55 1.95
CA THR A 676 -15.66 27.12 2.22
C THR A 676 -14.69 26.64 3.31
N TRP A 677 -13.44 27.11 3.31
CA TRP A 677 -12.48 26.78 4.37
C TRP A 677 -12.89 27.38 5.72
N ARG A 678 -13.37 28.62 5.77
CA ARG A 678 -13.94 29.18 7.00
C ARG A 678 -15.13 28.37 7.48
N ALA A 679 -15.96 27.90 6.56
CA ALA A 679 -17.10 27.06 6.91
C ALA A 679 -16.68 25.73 7.53
N ALA A 680 -15.71 25.03 6.92
CA ALA A 680 -15.11 23.84 7.52
C ALA A 680 -14.55 24.15 8.91
N CYS A 681 -13.82 25.26 9.07
CA CYS A 681 -13.20 25.62 10.34
C CYS A 681 -14.15 26.02 11.46
N ARG A 682 -15.40 26.36 11.17
CA ARG A 682 -16.43 26.50 12.23
C ARG A 682 -16.77 25.18 12.91
N ALA A 683 -16.52 24.04 12.26
CA ALA A 683 -16.73 22.72 12.83
C ALA A 683 -15.58 22.28 13.74
N TYR A 684 -14.37 22.83 13.56
CA TYR A 684 -13.20 22.46 14.35
C TYR A 684 -13.17 23.16 15.70
N PRO A 685 -12.76 22.46 16.77
CA PRO A 685 -12.53 23.09 18.07
C PRO A 685 -11.37 24.07 17.99
N SER A 686 -11.54 25.27 18.57
CA SER A 686 -10.48 26.26 18.64
C SER A 686 -9.31 25.75 19.48
N ASN A 687 -8.07 25.88 18.97
CA ASN A 687 -6.86 25.70 19.76
C ASN A 687 -6.30 27.07 20.20
N PRO A 688 -6.48 27.49 21.46
CA PRO A 688 -5.96 28.78 21.94
C PRO A 688 -4.42 28.82 22.03
N GLN A 689 -3.75 27.67 21.95
CA GLN A 689 -2.28 27.59 21.93
C GLN A 689 -1.69 27.62 20.53
N ALA A 690 -2.51 27.48 19.47
CA ALA A 690 -2.04 27.62 18.10
C ALA A 690 -1.61 29.07 17.85
N ARG A 691 -0.38 29.26 17.40
CA ARG A 691 0.23 30.58 17.17
C ARG A 691 0.30 30.87 15.68
N ALA A 692 -0.83 31.25 15.11
CA ALA A 692 -0.85 31.77 13.74
C ALA A 692 0.04 33.02 13.64
N GLY A 693 0.92 33.07 12.63
CA GLY A 693 1.75 34.25 12.36
C GLY A 693 2.89 34.51 13.37
N GLU A 694 3.40 33.46 14.03
CA GLU A 694 4.46 33.62 15.02
C GLU A 694 5.77 34.17 14.42
N ALA A 695 6.48 34.99 15.21
CA ALA A 695 7.75 35.58 14.80
C ALA A 695 8.81 34.49 14.53
N PHE A 696 9.56 34.67 13.43
CA PHE A 696 10.59 33.75 13.02
C PHE A 696 11.98 34.40 13.15
N PRO A 697 12.94 33.76 13.86
CA PRO A 697 14.27 34.33 14.03
C PRO A 697 15.10 34.20 12.75
N VAL A 698 16.11 35.05 12.60
CA VAL A 698 17.13 34.88 11.55
C VAL A 698 18.01 33.67 11.89
N LEU A 699 18.05 32.67 11.00
CA LEU A 699 18.80 31.42 11.19
C LEU A 699 19.90 31.28 10.14
N LYS A 700 21.13 31.02 10.62
CA LYS A 700 22.32 30.77 9.79
C LYS A 700 22.48 29.28 9.49
N ILE A 701 21.46 28.70 8.86
CA ILE A 701 21.45 27.30 8.44
C ILE A 701 21.58 27.29 6.90
N PRO A 702 22.60 26.60 6.34
CA PRO A 702 22.74 26.44 4.90
C PRO A 702 21.45 25.89 4.27
N THR A 703 20.81 26.69 3.43
CA THR A 703 19.47 26.37 2.89
C THR A 703 19.41 26.48 1.37
N LEU A 704 18.91 25.44 0.70
CA LEU A 704 18.54 25.50 -0.71
C LEU A 704 17.02 25.74 -0.82
N LEU A 705 16.65 26.87 -1.40
CA LEU A 705 15.27 27.22 -1.72
C LEU A 705 15.02 26.89 -3.20
N ILE A 706 13.95 26.17 -3.50
CA ILE A 706 13.62 25.70 -4.84
C ILE A 706 12.20 26.16 -5.17
N SER A 707 12.06 26.80 -6.33
CA SER A 707 10.76 27.26 -6.84
C SER A 707 10.60 26.89 -8.30
N GLY A 708 9.39 26.52 -8.71
CA GLY A 708 9.01 26.56 -10.12
C GLY A 708 8.59 27.98 -10.50
N GLU A 709 9.04 28.47 -11.66
CA GLU A 709 8.64 29.79 -12.15
C GLU A 709 7.11 29.88 -12.29
N ALA A 710 6.46 28.80 -12.76
CA ALA A 710 5.02 28.72 -12.98
C ALA A 710 4.30 27.91 -11.89
N ASP A 711 4.83 27.89 -10.65
CA ASP A 711 4.17 27.25 -9.50
C ASP A 711 2.82 27.94 -9.18
N PRO A 712 1.67 27.21 -9.23
CA PRO A 712 0.33 27.75 -9.00
C PRO A 712 -0.08 27.79 -7.50
N VAL A 713 0.85 27.48 -6.59
CA VAL A 713 0.59 27.31 -5.14
C VAL A 713 1.54 28.14 -4.30
N THR A 714 2.84 28.02 -4.56
CA THR A 714 3.92 28.63 -3.77
C THR A 714 4.91 29.30 -4.72
N PRO A 715 4.57 30.49 -5.23
CA PRO A 715 5.35 31.12 -6.29
C PRO A 715 6.73 31.60 -5.78
N PRO A 716 7.71 31.89 -6.67
CA PRO A 716 9.09 32.21 -6.27
C PRO A 716 9.24 33.35 -5.24
N GLU A 717 8.29 34.29 -5.20
CA GLU A 717 8.23 35.39 -4.24
C GLU A 717 8.13 34.88 -2.79
N ASN A 718 7.54 33.70 -2.58
CA ASN A 718 7.48 33.08 -1.26
C ASN A 718 8.86 32.64 -0.76
N ALA A 719 9.69 32.08 -1.65
CA ALA A 719 11.07 31.74 -1.31
C ALA A 719 11.89 33.01 -1.03
N GLU A 720 11.70 34.08 -1.79
CA GLU A 720 12.31 35.39 -1.50
C GLU A 720 11.89 35.94 -0.13
N ALA A 721 10.60 35.80 0.22
CA ALA A 721 10.11 36.16 1.55
C ALA A 721 10.74 35.30 2.66
N ALA A 722 11.09 34.03 2.42
CA ALA A 722 11.81 33.22 3.38
C ALA A 722 13.30 33.63 3.51
N ARG A 723 13.93 34.12 2.44
CA ARG A 723 15.36 34.53 2.44
C ARG A 723 15.68 35.61 3.46
N GLN A 724 14.72 36.47 3.81
CA GLN A 724 14.93 37.49 4.85
C GLN A 724 15.30 36.89 6.22
N TYR A 725 14.88 35.65 6.47
CA TYR A 725 15.17 34.90 7.69
C TYR A 725 16.33 33.91 7.54
N LEU A 726 16.74 33.62 6.30
CA LEU A 726 17.71 32.60 5.95
C LEU A 726 18.85 33.22 5.12
N PRO A 727 19.75 34.01 5.74
CA PRO A 727 20.82 34.71 5.03
C PRO A 727 21.80 33.76 4.32
N ASP A 728 21.98 32.54 4.84
CA ASP A 728 22.85 31.52 4.26
C ASP A 728 22.07 30.61 3.30
N SER A 729 21.36 31.22 2.34
CA SER A 729 20.51 30.50 1.39
C SER A 729 20.84 30.76 -0.08
N LEU A 730 20.66 29.72 -0.89
CA LEU A 730 20.66 29.78 -2.36
C LEU A 730 19.23 29.53 -2.85
N HIS A 731 18.68 30.48 -3.61
CA HIS A 731 17.38 30.29 -4.27
C HIS A 731 17.60 29.95 -5.74
N VAL A 732 16.97 28.87 -6.18
CA VAL A 732 16.93 28.46 -7.58
C VAL A 732 15.49 28.46 -8.08
N VAL A 733 15.27 29.10 -9.22
CA VAL A 733 13.97 29.16 -9.89
C VAL A 733 14.07 28.39 -11.19
N LEU A 734 13.26 27.34 -11.34
CA LEU A 734 13.23 26.52 -12.56
C LEU A 734 12.26 27.14 -13.58
N PRO A 735 12.74 27.58 -14.76
CA PRO A 735 11.89 28.23 -15.76
C PRO A 735 10.75 27.32 -16.25
N GLY A 736 9.53 27.86 -16.31
CA GLY A 736 8.32 27.17 -16.76
C GLY A 736 7.92 25.91 -15.98
N MET A 737 8.54 25.62 -14.84
CA MET A 737 8.19 24.47 -14.00
C MET A 737 7.09 24.78 -12.99
N GLY A 738 6.35 23.72 -12.61
CA GLY A 738 5.25 23.77 -11.65
C GLY A 738 5.70 23.61 -10.19
N HIS A 739 4.92 22.91 -9.38
CA HIS A 739 5.11 22.74 -7.95
C HIS A 739 5.92 21.47 -7.61
N GLY A 740 6.91 21.58 -6.72
CA GLY A 740 7.74 20.45 -6.27
C GLY A 740 8.79 20.00 -7.30
N ASN A 741 9.98 20.58 -7.27
CA ASN A 741 11.04 20.43 -8.26
C ASN A 741 12.37 19.86 -7.75
N PHE A 742 12.46 19.38 -6.51
CA PHE A 742 13.72 18.91 -5.92
C PHE A 742 14.38 17.74 -6.67
N TYR A 743 13.59 17.00 -7.45
CA TYR A 743 14.03 15.86 -8.26
C TYR A 743 14.26 16.19 -9.74
N VAL A 744 13.98 17.42 -10.16
CA VAL A 744 13.97 17.80 -11.58
C VAL A 744 15.37 18.18 -12.07
N GLY A 745 15.75 17.68 -13.25
CA GLY A 745 16.96 18.08 -13.96
C GLY A 745 18.23 17.93 -13.11
N CYS A 746 18.95 19.03 -12.89
CA CYS A 746 20.19 19.03 -12.10
C CYS A 746 20.00 19.25 -10.59
N VAL A 747 18.78 19.53 -10.13
CA VAL A 747 18.49 19.89 -8.73
C VAL A 747 18.90 18.80 -7.73
N PRO A 748 18.74 17.48 -8.00
CA PRO A 748 19.31 16.42 -7.14
C PRO A 748 20.82 16.56 -6.90
N GLY A 749 21.55 17.07 -7.91
CA GLY A 749 22.97 17.37 -7.80
C GLY A 749 23.27 18.54 -6.87
N LEU A 750 22.40 19.56 -6.82
CA LEU A 750 22.49 20.68 -5.89
C LEU A 750 22.13 20.25 -4.46
N VAL A 751 21.06 19.47 -4.29
CA VAL A 751 20.67 18.86 -3.00
C VAL A 751 21.85 18.08 -2.42
N ARG A 752 22.45 17.19 -3.22
CA ARG A 752 23.64 16.43 -2.82
C ARG A 752 24.81 17.33 -2.44
N GLN A 753 25.09 18.37 -3.23
CA GLN A 753 26.20 19.30 -2.96
C GLN A 753 26.00 20.07 -1.65
N LEU A 754 24.79 20.59 -1.40
CA LEU A 754 24.46 21.25 -0.15
C LEU A 754 24.70 20.31 1.03
N ILE A 755 24.15 19.11 0.96
CA ILE A 755 24.29 18.11 2.03
C ILE A 755 25.76 17.71 2.22
N GLU A 756 26.54 17.51 1.15
CA GLU A 756 27.96 17.14 1.29
C GLU A 756 28.80 18.28 1.89
N LYS A 757 28.60 19.52 1.43
CA LYS A 757 29.40 20.68 1.84
C LYS A 757 28.92 21.32 3.15
N ALA A 758 27.65 21.13 3.52
CA ALA A 758 26.95 21.95 4.53
C ALA A 758 27.17 23.45 4.32
N SER A 759 27.13 23.89 3.07
CA SER A 759 27.27 25.29 2.70
C SER A 759 26.68 25.50 1.31
N VAL A 760 26.10 26.68 1.10
CA VAL A 760 25.66 27.16 -0.22
C VAL A 760 26.78 27.88 -0.98
N GLU A 761 27.88 28.19 -0.30
CA GLU A 761 29.01 28.93 -0.88
C GLU A 761 29.68 28.13 -2.00
N GLY A 762 29.89 28.79 -3.15
CA GLY A 762 30.51 28.17 -4.32
C GLY A 762 29.71 27.02 -4.94
N MET A 763 28.40 26.94 -4.70
CA MET A 763 27.50 26.07 -5.47
C MET A 763 27.19 26.71 -6.82
N ASP A 764 27.35 25.94 -7.91
CA ASP A 764 26.98 26.37 -9.26
C ASP A 764 25.55 25.93 -9.59
N SER A 765 24.62 26.89 -9.61
CA SER A 765 23.23 26.70 -10.02
C SER A 765 22.96 26.98 -11.51
N GLY A 766 23.98 27.29 -12.31
CA GLY A 766 23.83 27.65 -13.72
C GLY A 766 23.19 26.55 -14.59
N CYS A 767 23.19 25.30 -14.12
CA CYS A 767 22.48 24.21 -14.76
C CYS A 767 20.94 24.36 -14.73
N VAL A 768 20.38 25.09 -13.76
CA VAL A 768 18.93 25.26 -13.60
C VAL A 768 18.33 25.99 -14.79
N ALA A 769 19.00 27.02 -15.30
CA ALA A 769 18.57 27.78 -16.47
C ALA A 769 18.49 26.94 -17.77
N ARG A 770 19.13 25.77 -17.80
CA ARG A 770 19.07 24.83 -18.94
C ARG A 770 17.98 23.77 -18.79
N THR A 771 17.28 23.76 -17.66
CA THR A 771 16.19 22.83 -17.44
C THR A 771 14.94 23.40 -18.09
N THR A 772 14.44 22.73 -19.12
CA THR A 772 13.28 23.18 -19.89
C THR A 772 12.10 22.22 -19.71
N PRO A 773 10.87 22.72 -19.51
CA PRO A 773 9.68 21.89 -19.49
C PRO A 773 9.42 21.23 -20.86
N LEU A 774 8.62 20.16 -20.88
CA LEU A 774 8.23 19.47 -22.10
C LEU A 774 7.62 20.42 -23.15
N PRO A 775 7.93 20.27 -24.45
CA PRO A 775 7.27 21.03 -25.52
C PRO A 775 5.75 20.90 -25.45
N PHE A 776 5.03 21.94 -25.88
CA PHE A 776 3.57 21.90 -25.85
C PHE A 776 3.00 20.87 -26.82
N PHE A 777 1.97 20.17 -26.37
CA PHE A 777 1.15 19.36 -27.24
C PHE A 777 0.32 20.29 -28.11
N ILE A 778 0.40 20.10 -29.43
CA ILE A 778 -0.46 20.82 -30.38
C ILE A 778 -1.64 19.96 -30.86
N SER A 779 -1.66 18.69 -30.47
CA SER A 779 -2.74 17.74 -30.73
C SER A 779 -2.68 16.59 -29.71
N SER A 780 -3.65 15.68 -29.77
CA SER A 780 -3.64 14.45 -28.97
C SER A 780 -2.46 13.52 -29.25
N LEU A 781 -1.72 13.73 -30.35
CA LEU A 781 -0.56 12.93 -30.75
C LEU A 781 0.76 13.42 -30.15
N GLY A 782 0.81 14.61 -29.54
CA GLY A 782 2.05 15.16 -29.01
C GLY A 782 2.46 16.52 -29.58
N PRO A 783 3.68 16.97 -29.23
CA PRO A 783 4.34 18.10 -29.89
C PRO A 783 4.70 17.78 -31.34
N GLN A 784 4.89 18.81 -32.17
CA GLN A 784 5.46 18.64 -33.51
C GLN A 784 6.98 18.39 -33.44
N PRO A 785 7.53 17.52 -34.32
CA PRO A 785 8.96 17.18 -34.34
C PRO A 785 9.87 18.29 -34.85
#